data_AF-A0A961E3S2-F1
#
_entry.id   AF-A0A961E3S2-F1
#
_cell.length_a   1.000
_cell.length_b   1.000
_cell.length_c   1.000
_cell.angle_alpha   90.00
_cell.angle_beta   90.00
_cell.angle_gamma   90.00
#
_symmetry.space_group_name_H-M   'P 1'
#
loop_
_entity.id
_entity.type
_entity.pdbx_description
1 polymer ?
#
loop_
_entity_poly.entity_id
_entity_poly.type
_entity_poly.pdbx_seq_one_letter_code
_entity_poly.pdbx_strand_id
1 'polypeptide(L)'
;MTRISLWAGVVVVSALWAWGAWQRRWIADDGLIVLRTVRNLLAGNGPVFNAGERVESNTSTAWTYLVYLGSLIGGPLRLEYVALALALVLSVAGVIMVMLGTARLFGPRLNGRPALMLPAGVLVYIAVPPARDFATSGLENGLVTCWLGLLWWMLVRWSQYRAPSQSPQRPAGLGFLGALSFVAGLSVLVRPELALIGGLALMMLLVAERGWKRRVLIVVAGGLLPIGYQIFRMGYYGLLVPQTAIAKDATGSKWGQGMVYLQNFAAPYALWIPAVLLVGLAVVLGSAAAGSERAAGSQSGAGMVDRVRSPEAVVVFMLLSGVVQAAYWIRQGGDFMHGRVLLAPLFCLLAPIAVIPLLVPRGGWFVREGGRLPAGVVAGLWVALAGWALWAANSPGMGADGTRVTYSGIVDERRFYSQATGHAHPLTAADYLDYPRMRAVLVAINNTPDGALLLPSGNYDVWDVVPALPPPPPPPGVPMETWRRETAPHTVFFTNLGMLGMNVGLNTRVIDQIGLANPMAAHTARLEDGRIGHDKNLFPDWAVAEGPWLKERPWVPEYLDEGWIEQAEVALDCPQTEEMLKSIRDPMTRPRFIGNLNRAWEFTRYRIDRVPEYELRRCGLAVPEPDEPPYTGLPATGP
;
A
#
# COMPACT_ATOMS: atom_id res chain seq x y z
N MET A 1 -1.79 35.21 20.00
CA MET A 1 -2.95 34.66 19.26
C MET A 1 -2.55 33.65 18.19
N THR A 2 -1.92 34.04 17.06
CA THR A 2 -1.66 33.14 15.90
C THR A 2 -1.00 31.80 16.28
N ARG A 3 0.12 31.82 17.03
CA ARG A 3 0.78 30.59 17.51
C ARG A 3 -0.10 29.75 18.45
N ILE A 4 -0.88 30.39 19.31
CA ILE A 4 -1.78 29.71 20.27
C ILE A 4 -2.89 29.00 19.50
N SER A 5 -3.57 29.69 18.58
CA SER A 5 -4.61 29.07 17.74
C SER A 5 -4.08 27.95 16.85
N LEU A 6 -2.86 28.08 16.30
CA LEU A 6 -2.22 26.99 15.57
C LEU A 6 -2.01 25.77 16.46
N TRP A 7 -1.37 25.94 17.63
CA TRP A 7 -1.10 24.80 18.52
C TRP A 7 -2.37 24.19 19.10
N ALA A 8 -3.37 24.99 19.46
CA ALA A 8 -4.69 24.50 19.85
C ALA A 8 -5.35 23.70 18.72
N GLY A 9 -5.33 24.22 17.49
CA GLY A 9 -5.84 23.52 16.31
C GLY A 9 -5.10 22.19 16.04
N VAL A 10 -3.76 22.19 16.12
CA VAL A 10 -2.94 20.99 15.97
C VAL A 10 -3.26 19.96 17.04
N VAL A 11 -3.34 20.36 18.32
CA VAL A 11 -3.66 19.44 19.44
C VAL A 11 -5.07 18.86 19.28
N VAL A 12 -6.08 19.69 19.01
CA VAL A 12 -7.47 19.25 18.83
C VAL A 12 -7.61 18.32 17.63
N VAL A 13 -7.06 18.68 16.46
CA VAL A 13 -7.12 17.84 15.25
C VAL A 13 -6.37 16.53 15.45
N SER A 14 -5.19 16.55 16.08
CA SER A 14 -4.41 15.33 16.32
C SER A 14 -5.09 14.40 17.33
N ALA A 15 -5.74 14.95 18.36
CA ALA A 15 -6.52 14.19 19.32
C ALA A 15 -7.78 13.57 18.67
N LEU A 16 -8.53 14.36 17.88
CA LEU A 16 -9.68 13.86 17.12
C LEU A 16 -9.29 12.80 16.09
N TRP A 17 -8.13 12.95 15.44
CA TRP A 17 -7.61 11.96 14.51
C TRP A 17 -7.18 10.67 15.20
N ALA A 18 -6.38 10.75 16.26
CA ALA A 18 -5.97 9.60 17.05
C ALA A 18 -7.18 8.85 17.63
N TRP A 19 -8.17 9.58 18.16
CA TRP A 19 -9.44 9.03 18.63
C TRP A 19 -10.22 8.35 17.49
N GLY A 20 -10.40 9.03 16.35
CA GLY A 20 -11.13 8.49 15.20
C GLY A 20 -10.49 7.23 14.60
N ALA A 21 -9.15 7.17 14.56
CA ALA A 21 -8.40 5.99 14.14
C ALA A 21 -8.45 4.85 15.18
N TRP A 22 -8.41 5.17 16.48
CA TRP A 22 -8.51 4.18 17.56
C TRP A 22 -9.92 3.56 17.68
N GLN A 23 -10.96 4.38 17.53
CA GLN A 23 -12.36 3.96 17.46
C GLN A 23 -12.69 3.15 16.20
N ARG A 24 -11.76 3.08 15.24
CA ARG A 24 -11.89 2.28 14.01
C ARG A 24 -10.73 1.29 13.82
N ARG A 25 -9.95 1.03 14.88
CA ARG A 25 -8.80 0.12 14.83
C ARG A 25 -9.19 -1.29 14.36
N TRP A 26 -8.34 -1.86 13.53
CA TRP A 26 -8.39 -3.21 12.94
C TRP A 26 -7.05 -3.45 12.24
N ILE A 27 -6.73 -4.70 11.88
CA ILE A 27 -5.66 -5.03 10.94
C ILE A 27 -6.27 -5.77 9.76
N ALA A 28 -5.92 -5.37 8.54
CA ALA A 28 -6.39 -5.99 7.30
C ALA A 28 -5.69 -7.33 7.02
N ASP A 29 -6.29 -8.18 6.19
CA ASP A 29 -5.64 -9.41 5.71
C ASP A 29 -4.29 -9.11 5.02
N ASP A 30 -4.28 -8.18 4.04
CA ASP A 30 -3.03 -7.66 3.43
C ASP A 30 -2.01 -7.18 4.50
N GLY A 31 -2.47 -6.65 5.64
CA GLY A 31 -1.62 -6.18 6.73
C GLY A 31 -0.91 -7.33 7.47
N LEU A 32 -1.59 -8.47 7.64
CA LEU A 32 -1.02 -9.67 8.27
C LEU A 32 0.06 -10.34 7.39
N ILE A 33 0.02 -10.17 6.06
CA ILE A 33 1.06 -10.66 5.13
C ILE A 33 2.44 -10.08 5.49
N VAL A 34 2.49 -8.77 5.79
CA VAL A 34 3.70 -8.09 6.23
C VAL A 34 4.23 -8.71 7.53
N LEU A 35 3.33 -9.03 8.47
CA LEU A 35 3.72 -9.59 9.78
C LEU A 35 4.28 -11.01 9.66
N ARG A 36 3.75 -11.85 8.76
CA ARG A 36 4.36 -13.16 8.46
C ARG A 36 5.77 -13.03 7.88
N THR A 37 5.99 -12.05 7.01
CA THR A 37 7.33 -11.73 6.50
C THR A 37 8.28 -11.30 7.63
N VAL A 38 7.77 -10.51 8.59
CA VAL A 38 8.54 -10.11 9.78
C VAL A 38 8.82 -11.30 10.70
N ARG A 39 7.90 -12.29 10.84
CA ARG A 39 8.17 -13.55 11.56
C ARG A 39 9.32 -14.34 10.91
N ASN A 40 9.34 -14.45 9.58
CA ASN A 40 10.45 -15.10 8.86
C ASN A 40 11.78 -14.35 9.04
N LEU A 41 11.77 -13.02 9.01
CA LEU A 41 12.96 -12.21 9.32
C LEU A 41 13.49 -12.45 10.73
N LEU A 42 12.60 -12.44 11.74
CA LEU A 42 12.96 -12.70 13.14
C LEU A 42 13.43 -14.14 13.37
N ALA A 43 12.92 -15.11 12.61
CA ALA A 43 13.34 -16.51 12.64
C ALA A 43 14.64 -16.80 11.84
N GLY A 44 15.18 -15.82 11.12
CA GLY A 44 16.40 -15.98 10.30
C GLY A 44 16.17 -16.52 8.89
N ASN A 45 14.92 -16.76 8.47
CA ASN A 45 14.56 -17.23 7.12
C ASN A 45 14.72 -16.17 6.02
N GLY A 46 14.93 -14.90 6.41
CA GLY A 46 15.07 -13.76 5.49
C GLY A 46 13.77 -13.00 5.23
N PRO A 47 13.79 -11.94 4.39
CA PRO A 47 12.63 -11.11 4.06
C PRO A 47 11.71 -11.81 3.05
N VAL A 48 11.09 -12.92 3.48
CA VAL A 48 10.27 -13.82 2.65
C VAL A 48 8.95 -14.18 3.32
N PHE A 49 7.91 -14.48 2.54
CA PHE A 49 6.60 -14.89 3.08
C PHE A 49 6.52 -16.39 3.42
N ASN A 50 7.15 -17.23 2.60
CA ASN A 50 7.40 -18.65 2.89
C ASN A 50 8.90 -18.87 3.08
N ALA A 51 9.29 -19.68 4.06
CA ALA A 51 10.69 -20.07 4.21
C ALA A 51 11.18 -20.83 2.96
N GLY A 52 12.40 -20.54 2.51
CA GLY A 52 12.98 -21.13 1.29
C GLY A 52 12.58 -20.46 -0.03
N GLU A 53 11.41 -19.82 -0.13
CA GLU A 53 10.96 -19.14 -1.35
C GLU A 53 11.26 -17.63 -1.28
N ARG A 54 12.23 -17.15 -2.07
CA ARG A 54 12.58 -15.72 -2.14
C ARG A 54 11.58 -14.93 -2.98
N VAL A 55 10.41 -14.71 -2.40
CA VAL A 55 9.31 -13.91 -2.95
C VAL A 55 9.14 -12.62 -2.14
N GLU A 56 9.10 -11.47 -2.84
CA GLU A 56 8.78 -10.16 -2.24
C GLU A 56 7.26 -9.92 -2.26
N SER A 57 6.54 -10.56 -1.32
CA SER A 57 5.08 -10.42 -1.17
C SER A 57 4.61 -9.07 -0.61
N ASN A 58 5.54 -8.21 -0.16
CA ASN A 58 5.21 -6.91 0.42
C ASN A 58 5.47 -5.78 -0.56
N THR A 59 4.50 -4.89 -0.74
CA THR A 59 4.64 -3.73 -1.63
C THR A 59 5.48 -2.60 -0.99
N SER A 60 5.42 -2.46 0.34
CA SER A 60 6.15 -1.44 1.09
C SER A 60 7.36 -2.03 1.82
N THR A 61 8.53 -1.86 1.22
CA THR A 61 9.82 -2.24 1.80
C THR A 61 10.06 -1.54 3.14
N ALA A 62 9.90 -0.21 3.18
CA ALA A 62 10.17 0.60 4.36
C ALA A 62 9.22 0.26 5.51
N TRP A 63 7.94 -0.03 5.23
CA TRP A 63 6.99 -0.47 6.26
C TRP A 63 7.41 -1.83 6.85
N THR A 64 7.76 -2.81 6.01
CA THR A 64 8.22 -4.13 6.46
C THR A 64 9.40 -4.04 7.43
N TYR A 65 10.43 -3.25 7.09
CA TYR A 65 11.59 -3.07 7.96
C TYR A 65 11.31 -2.19 9.19
N LEU A 66 10.40 -1.22 9.11
CA LEU A 66 9.98 -0.45 10.29
C LEU A 66 9.24 -1.32 11.31
N VAL A 67 8.36 -2.22 10.85
CA VAL A 67 7.71 -3.20 11.74
C VAL A 67 8.75 -4.13 12.34
N TYR A 68 9.66 -4.72 11.54
CA TYR A 68 10.75 -5.56 12.04
C TYR A 68 11.61 -4.87 13.12
N LEU A 69 12.08 -3.64 12.87
CA LEU A 69 12.84 -2.87 13.86
C LEU A 69 12.00 -2.53 15.10
N GLY A 70 10.73 -2.18 14.92
CA GLY A 70 9.79 -1.97 16.01
C GLY A 70 9.57 -3.21 16.87
N SER A 71 9.60 -4.40 16.26
CA SER A 71 9.46 -5.68 16.96
C SER A 71 10.72 -6.07 17.73
N LEU A 72 11.92 -5.80 17.19
CA LEU A 72 13.17 -5.95 17.94
C LEU A 72 13.18 -5.06 19.20
N ILE A 73 12.69 -3.82 19.09
CA ILE A 73 12.60 -2.88 20.22
C ILE A 73 11.46 -3.27 21.19
N GLY A 74 10.33 -3.73 20.66
CA GLY A 74 9.15 -4.15 21.41
C GLY A 74 9.29 -5.50 22.12
N GLY A 75 10.31 -6.30 21.79
CA GLY A 75 10.63 -7.56 22.44
C GLY A 75 9.47 -8.55 22.41
N PRO A 76 8.85 -8.90 23.57
CA PRO A 76 7.77 -9.88 23.65
C PRO A 76 6.40 -9.38 23.15
N LEU A 77 6.28 -8.12 22.70
CA LEU A 77 5.02 -7.58 22.16
C LEU A 77 4.62 -8.29 20.85
N ARG A 78 3.34 -8.64 20.73
CA ARG A 78 2.75 -9.15 19.47
C ARG A 78 2.99 -8.18 18.31
N LEU A 79 3.35 -8.71 17.15
CA LEU A 79 3.66 -7.94 15.94
C LEU A 79 2.49 -7.05 15.51
N GLU A 80 1.27 -7.52 15.72
CA GLU A 80 0.03 -6.78 15.46
C GLU A 80 -0.03 -5.47 16.25
N TYR A 81 0.32 -5.49 17.54
CA TYR A 81 0.32 -4.28 18.37
C TYR A 81 1.48 -3.34 18.03
N VAL A 82 2.63 -3.87 17.61
CA VAL A 82 3.74 -3.06 17.09
C VAL A 82 3.31 -2.33 15.81
N ALA A 83 2.71 -3.04 14.85
CA ALA A 83 2.22 -2.46 13.61
C ALA A 83 1.10 -1.44 13.84
N LEU A 84 0.14 -1.73 14.72
CA LEU A 84 -0.91 -0.81 15.14
C LEU A 84 -0.33 0.50 15.73
N ALA A 85 0.62 0.39 16.66
CA ALA A 85 1.25 1.53 17.31
C ALA A 85 2.05 2.38 16.31
N LEU A 86 2.87 1.74 15.46
CA LEU A 86 3.63 2.42 14.40
C LEU A 86 2.72 3.13 13.41
N ALA A 87 1.67 2.48 12.92
CA ALA A 87 0.74 3.04 11.95
C ALA A 87 0.02 4.28 12.52
N LEU A 88 -0.49 4.17 13.75
CA LEU A 88 -1.17 5.26 14.45
C LEU A 88 -0.23 6.45 14.71
N VAL A 89 0.97 6.21 15.25
CA VAL A 89 1.96 7.26 15.56
C VAL A 89 2.41 7.98 14.29
N LEU A 90 2.74 7.23 13.23
CA LEU A 90 3.14 7.82 11.95
C LEU A 90 1.98 8.60 11.31
N SER A 91 0.75 8.09 11.39
CA SER A 91 -0.42 8.78 10.86
C SER A 91 -0.70 10.11 11.57
N VAL A 92 -0.64 10.13 12.90
CA VAL A 92 -0.75 11.37 13.70
C VAL A 92 0.40 12.33 13.39
N ALA A 93 1.64 11.82 13.28
CA ALA A 93 2.79 12.64 12.90
C ALA A 93 2.63 13.27 11.50
N GLY A 94 2.08 12.55 10.52
CA GLY A 94 1.76 13.08 9.19
C GLY A 94 0.77 14.24 9.22
N VAL A 95 -0.32 14.08 9.97
CA VAL A 95 -1.33 15.13 10.20
C VAL A 95 -0.71 16.37 10.87
N ILE A 96 0.15 16.19 11.89
CA ILE A 96 0.87 17.29 12.53
C ILE A 96 1.80 17.99 11.54
N MET A 97 2.62 17.23 10.78
CA MET A 97 3.60 17.80 9.86
C MET A 97 2.95 18.55 8.70
N VAL A 98 1.82 18.06 8.16
CA VAL A 98 1.11 18.81 7.12
C VAL A 98 0.56 20.14 7.64
N MET A 99 -0.06 20.14 8.83
CA MET A 99 -0.54 21.38 9.46
C MET A 99 0.59 22.38 9.74
N LEU A 100 1.72 21.92 10.28
CA LEU A 100 2.89 22.76 10.55
C LEU A 100 3.55 23.27 9.26
N GLY A 101 3.61 22.47 8.20
CA GLY A 101 4.09 22.86 6.88
C GLY A 101 3.23 23.99 6.28
N THR A 102 1.91 23.87 6.38
CA THR A 102 0.98 24.86 5.85
C THR A 102 0.95 26.13 6.67
N ALA A 103 1.01 26.04 8.00
CA ALA A 103 1.18 27.22 8.84
C ALA A 103 2.51 27.94 8.56
N ARG A 104 3.57 27.19 8.21
CA ARG A 104 4.85 27.74 7.78
C ARG A 104 4.76 28.42 6.40
N LEU A 105 3.97 27.90 5.47
CA LEU A 105 3.70 28.50 4.15
C LEU A 105 3.11 29.91 4.29
N PHE A 106 2.10 30.07 5.15
CA PHE A 106 1.45 31.37 5.39
C PHE A 106 2.27 32.33 6.27
N GLY A 107 3.21 31.82 7.08
CA GLY A 107 4.00 32.60 8.04
C GLY A 107 4.59 33.92 7.49
N PRO A 108 5.35 33.91 6.38
CA PRO A 108 5.91 35.13 5.79
C PRO A 108 4.87 36.15 5.31
N ARG A 109 3.70 35.71 4.83
CA ARG A 109 2.63 36.60 4.36
C ARG A 109 1.89 37.28 5.52
N LEU A 110 2.00 36.75 6.73
CA LEU A 110 1.30 37.28 7.90
C LEU A 110 2.01 38.46 8.57
N ASN A 111 3.33 38.63 8.45
CA ASN A 111 4.09 39.84 8.85
C ASN A 111 3.57 40.58 10.11
N GLY A 112 3.42 39.88 11.23
CA GLY A 112 2.99 40.45 12.51
C GLY A 112 1.50 40.85 12.60
N ARG A 113 0.69 40.60 11.57
CA ARG A 113 -0.77 40.75 11.61
C ARG A 113 -1.37 39.65 12.52
N PRO A 114 -2.28 39.99 13.44
CA PRO A 114 -2.98 38.99 14.23
C PRO A 114 -3.91 38.17 13.32
N ALA A 115 -3.78 36.85 13.39
CA ALA A 115 -4.61 35.91 12.66
C ALA A 115 -4.97 34.73 13.57
N LEU A 116 -6.12 34.13 13.30
CA LEU A 116 -6.55 32.86 13.86
C LEU A 116 -6.21 31.77 12.83
N MET A 117 -5.42 30.78 13.22
CA MET A 117 -5.11 29.64 12.36
C MET A 117 -6.20 28.59 12.53
N LEU A 118 -6.97 28.32 11.48
CA LEU A 118 -8.11 27.39 11.48
C LEU A 118 -7.79 26.14 10.66
N PRO A 119 -8.02 24.92 11.17
CA PRO A 119 -7.85 23.69 10.38
C PRO A 119 -8.92 23.63 9.29
N ALA A 120 -8.55 23.45 8.02
CA ALA A 120 -9.50 23.41 6.91
C ALA A 120 -9.35 22.13 6.09
N GLY A 121 -8.37 22.05 5.19
CA GLY A 121 -8.13 20.83 4.39
C GLY A 121 -7.91 19.59 5.26
N VAL A 122 -7.29 19.74 6.44
CA VAL A 122 -7.09 18.63 7.38
C VAL A 122 -8.40 18.08 7.95
N LEU A 123 -9.45 18.91 8.09
CA LEU A 123 -10.77 18.45 8.53
C LEU A 123 -11.40 17.48 7.52
N VAL A 124 -11.13 17.67 6.23
CA VAL A 124 -11.57 16.75 5.18
C VAL A 124 -10.89 15.40 5.32
N TYR A 125 -9.57 15.38 5.49
CA TYR A 125 -8.84 14.12 5.62
C TYR A 125 -9.28 13.34 6.85
N ILE A 126 -9.41 13.98 8.02
CA ILE A 126 -9.74 13.26 9.27
C ILE A 126 -11.21 12.81 9.36
N ALA A 127 -12.12 13.46 8.64
CA ALA A 127 -13.55 13.12 8.64
C ALA A 127 -13.86 11.89 7.79
N VAL A 128 -13.19 11.73 6.64
CA VAL A 128 -13.48 10.66 5.68
C VAL A 128 -13.27 9.27 6.32
N PRO A 129 -14.28 8.39 6.37
CA PRO A 129 -14.18 7.09 7.02
C PRO A 129 -12.99 6.21 6.55
N PRO A 130 -12.75 5.98 5.24
CA PRO A 130 -11.56 5.26 4.76
C PRO A 130 -10.23 5.76 5.32
N ALA A 131 -10.08 7.07 5.52
CA ALA A 131 -8.83 7.62 6.06
C ALA A 131 -8.59 7.09 7.49
N ARG A 132 -9.64 7.08 8.33
CA ARG A 132 -9.59 6.58 9.71
C ARG A 132 -9.42 5.06 9.77
N ASP A 133 -10.03 4.33 8.83
CA ASP A 133 -9.88 2.87 8.73
C ASP A 133 -8.44 2.49 8.36
N PHE A 134 -7.87 3.12 7.34
CA PHE A 134 -6.53 2.79 6.88
C PHE A 134 -5.41 3.33 7.80
N ALA A 135 -5.70 4.28 8.69
CA ALA A 135 -4.75 4.82 9.67
C ALA A 135 -4.16 3.77 10.64
N THR A 136 -4.88 2.65 10.87
CA THR A 136 -4.48 1.60 11.83
C THR A 136 -4.44 0.18 11.24
N SER A 137 -4.90 0.01 9.98
CA SER A 137 -5.06 -1.24 9.21
C SER A 137 -3.87 -2.24 9.12
N GLY A 138 -2.75 -2.00 9.78
CA GLY A 138 -1.51 -2.79 9.64
C GLY A 138 -0.76 -2.57 8.31
N LEU A 139 -1.30 -1.72 7.43
CA LEU A 139 -0.70 -1.32 6.16
C LEU A 139 0.10 -0.01 6.28
N GLU A 140 0.87 0.29 5.24
CA GLU A 140 1.80 1.41 5.15
C GLU A 140 1.16 2.81 5.12
N ASN A 141 -0.17 2.93 5.15
CA ASN A 141 -0.88 4.22 5.01
C ASN A 141 -0.47 5.26 6.08
N GLY A 142 -0.19 4.81 7.31
CA GLY A 142 0.39 5.68 8.35
C GLY A 142 1.77 6.22 7.97
N LEU A 143 2.64 5.38 7.41
CA LEU A 143 3.94 5.78 6.89
C LEU A 143 3.82 6.74 5.69
N VAL A 144 2.90 6.49 4.76
CA VAL A 144 2.64 7.35 3.58
C VAL A 144 2.23 8.76 4.02
N THR A 145 1.28 8.88 4.94
CA THR A 145 0.83 10.19 5.46
C THR A 145 1.94 10.91 6.22
N CYS A 146 2.74 10.19 7.01
CA CYS A 146 3.94 10.73 7.67
C CYS A 146 4.95 11.28 6.65
N TRP A 147 5.27 10.48 5.63
CA TRP A 147 6.23 10.82 4.58
C TRP A 147 5.78 12.04 3.77
N LEU A 148 4.51 12.08 3.32
CA LEU A 148 3.95 13.23 2.61
C LEU A 148 3.94 14.51 3.46
N GLY A 149 3.51 14.40 4.73
CA GLY A 149 3.50 15.54 5.65
C GLY A 149 4.90 16.09 5.93
N LEU A 150 5.88 15.20 6.14
CA LEU A 150 7.29 15.57 6.32
C LEU A 150 7.88 16.21 5.05
N LEU A 151 7.69 15.60 3.89
CA LEU A 151 8.17 16.12 2.60
C LEU A 151 7.59 17.52 2.33
N TRP A 152 6.28 17.71 2.54
CA TRP A 152 5.63 19.02 2.45
C TRP A 152 6.28 20.06 3.37
N TRP A 153 6.42 19.76 4.67
CA TRP A 153 7.04 20.67 5.63
C TRP A 153 8.49 21.02 5.25
N MET A 154 9.28 20.03 4.79
CA MET A 154 10.65 20.25 4.37
C MET A 154 10.75 21.07 3.07
N LEU A 155 9.89 20.84 2.07
CA LEU A 155 9.86 21.63 0.83
C LEU A 155 9.42 23.08 1.07
N VAL A 156 8.40 23.31 1.91
CA VAL A 156 7.99 24.66 2.33
C VAL A 156 9.10 25.36 3.11
N ARG A 157 9.85 24.63 3.95
CA ARG A 157 11.04 25.16 4.61
C ARG A 157 12.18 25.45 3.63
N TRP A 158 12.37 24.62 2.62
CA TRP A 158 13.43 24.74 1.62
C TRP A 158 13.23 25.96 0.69
N SER A 159 12.02 26.16 0.17
CA SER A 159 11.67 27.31 -0.69
C SER A 159 11.81 28.67 0.01
N GLN A 160 11.79 28.70 1.34
CA GLN A 160 11.99 29.92 2.13
C GLN A 160 13.47 30.30 2.32
N TYR A 161 14.43 29.42 2.02
CA TYR A 161 15.84 29.79 1.98
C TYR A 161 16.15 30.44 0.63
N ARG A 162 16.08 31.78 0.52
CA ARG A 162 16.37 32.51 -0.73
C ARG A 162 17.80 32.32 -1.24
N ALA A 163 17.99 32.56 -2.54
CA ALA A 163 19.30 32.74 -3.15
C ALA A 163 19.90 34.11 -2.75
N PRO A 164 21.24 34.25 -2.67
CA PRO A 164 21.90 35.42 -2.07
C PRO A 164 21.80 36.75 -2.85
N SER A 165 21.05 36.83 -3.96
CA SER A 165 21.04 38.01 -4.85
C SER A 165 20.32 39.24 -4.29
N GLN A 166 19.41 39.09 -3.33
CA GLN A 166 18.57 40.21 -2.83
C GLN A 166 18.35 40.22 -1.30
N SER A 167 18.95 39.31 -0.54
CA SER A 167 18.86 39.29 0.92
C SER A 167 20.02 38.46 1.52
N PRO A 168 20.59 38.84 2.67
CA PRO A 168 21.65 38.07 3.36
C PRO A 168 21.11 36.82 4.09
N GLN A 169 20.07 36.18 3.54
CA GLN A 169 19.57 34.91 4.06
C GLN A 169 20.51 33.79 3.62
N ARG A 170 21.07 33.08 4.59
CA ARG A 170 21.98 31.95 4.33
C ARG A 170 21.23 30.88 3.52
N PRO A 171 21.86 30.27 2.50
CA PRO A 171 21.25 29.16 1.78
C PRO A 171 21.00 27.98 2.73
N ALA A 172 20.10 27.08 2.35
CA ALA A 172 19.89 25.83 3.07
C ALA A 172 21.24 25.15 3.40
N GLY A 173 21.44 24.80 4.67
CA GLY A 173 22.64 24.11 5.13
C GLY A 173 22.75 22.72 4.48
N LEU A 174 23.98 22.26 4.21
CA LEU A 174 24.23 21.01 3.48
C LEU A 174 23.52 19.81 4.14
N GLY A 175 23.56 19.69 5.47
CA GLY A 175 22.85 18.62 6.19
C GLY A 175 21.33 18.63 5.99
N PHE A 176 20.69 19.81 5.90
CA PHE A 176 19.26 19.89 5.62
C PHE A 176 18.92 19.54 4.17
N LEU A 177 19.76 19.96 3.21
CA LEU A 177 19.60 19.58 1.81
C LEU A 177 19.79 18.06 1.60
N GLY A 178 20.79 17.47 2.25
CA GLY A 178 21.01 16.02 2.25
C GLY A 178 19.83 15.27 2.87
N ALA A 179 19.34 15.71 4.05
CA ALA A 179 18.17 15.10 4.70
C ALA A 179 16.89 15.21 3.84
N LEU A 180 16.63 16.35 3.19
CA LEU A 180 15.50 16.51 2.28
C LEU A 180 15.62 15.60 1.06
N SER A 181 16.82 15.49 0.49
CA SER A 181 17.08 14.60 -0.65
C SER A 181 16.90 13.13 -0.26
N PHE A 182 17.39 12.72 0.91
CA PHE A 182 17.15 11.39 1.47
C PHE A 182 15.66 11.10 1.69
N VAL A 183 14.92 12.01 2.31
CA VAL A 183 13.47 11.87 2.49
C VAL A 183 12.74 11.77 1.14
N ALA A 184 13.08 12.59 0.15
CA ALA A 184 12.50 12.48 -1.19
C ALA A 184 12.86 11.13 -1.87
N GLY A 185 14.09 10.66 -1.71
CA GLY A 185 14.56 9.36 -2.20
C GLY A 185 13.85 8.16 -1.59
N LEU A 186 13.51 8.21 -0.30
CA LEU A 186 12.76 7.14 0.40
C LEU A 186 11.40 6.82 -0.23
N SER A 187 10.84 7.70 -1.06
CA SER A 187 9.57 7.51 -1.78
C SER A 187 9.33 6.08 -2.29
N VAL A 188 10.26 5.56 -3.10
CA VAL A 188 10.17 4.24 -3.75
C VAL A 188 10.07 3.10 -2.74
N LEU A 189 10.72 3.25 -1.58
CA LEU A 189 10.72 2.26 -0.50
C LEU A 189 9.49 2.39 0.39
N VAL A 190 8.90 3.59 0.49
CA VAL A 190 7.60 3.79 1.14
C VAL A 190 6.51 3.11 0.31
N ARG A 191 6.35 3.47 -0.97
CA ARG A 191 5.56 2.71 -1.97
C ARG A 191 6.09 2.99 -3.38
N PRO A 192 6.09 2.00 -4.31
CA PRO A 192 6.64 2.19 -5.65
C PRO A 192 6.06 3.37 -6.43
N GLU A 193 4.76 3.66 -6.34
CA GLU A 193 4.14 4.74 -7.10
C GLU A 193 4.49 6.14 -6.58
N LEU A 194 4.85 6.26 -5.29
CA LEU A 194 5.31 7.53 -4.71
C LEU A 194 6.67 7.98 -5.27
N ALA A 195 7.37 7.10 -6.01
CA ALA A 195 8.55 7.44 -6.80
C ALA A 195 8.29 8.61 -7.76
N LEU A 196 7.05 8.77 -8.25
CA LEU A 196 6.65 9.94 -9.04
C LEU A 196 6.85 11.23 -8.25
N ILE A 197 6.33 11.29 -7.02
CA ILE A 197 6.39 12.48 -6.15
C ILE A 197 7.83 12.72 -5.67
N GLY A 198 8.51 11.68 -5.19
CA GLY A 198 9.89 11.79 -4.69
C GLY A 198 10.90 12.12 -5.79
N GLY A 199 10.77 11.50 -6.97
CA GLY A 199 11.59 11.79 -8.13
C GLY A 199 11.39 13.21 -8.66
N LEU A 200 10.13 13.67 -8.78
CA LEU A 200 9.83 15.06 -9.14
C LEU A 200 10.39 16.06 -8.10
N ALA A 201 10.35 15.74 -6.80
CA ALA A 201 10.98 16.56 -5.77
C ALA A 201 12.51 16.61 -5.93
N LEU A 202 13.18 15.47 -6.16
CA LEU A 202 14.62 15.43 -6.43
C LEU A 202 15.01 16.25 -7.68
N MET A 203 14.23 16.15 -8.77
CA MET A 203 14.43 16.96 -9.97
C MET A 203 14.25 18.46 -9.69
N MET A 204 13.23 18.86 -8.91
CA MET A 204 13.02 20.24 -8.48
C MET A 204 14.23 20.79 -7.70
N LEU A 205 14.82 19.99 -6.79
CA LEU A 205 16.03 20.35 -6.05
C LEU A 205 17.27 20.49 -6.96
N LEU A 206 17.46 19.57 -7.92
CA LEU A 206 18.58 19.58 -8.85
C LEU A 206 18.55 20.78 -9.82
N VAL A 207 17.37 21.17 -10.29
CA VAL A 207 17.16 22.36 -11.14
C VAL A 207 17.44 23.64 -10.35
N ALA A 208 17.01 23.69 -9.09
CA ALA A 208 17.15 24.87 -8.24
C ALA A 208 18.56 25.08 -7.64
N GLU A 209 19.38 24.03 -7.50
CA GLU A 209 20.75 24.15 -7.02
C GLU A 209 21.77 24.23 -8.18
N ARG A 210 22.63 25.26 -8.16
CA ARG A 210 23.63 25.50 -9.23
C ARG A 210 25.00 24.86 -8.97
N GLY A 211 25.35 24.56 -7.71
CA GLY A 211 26.68 24.07 -7.34
C GLY A 211 26.83 22.55 -7.45
N TRP A 212 27.89 22.08 -8.14
CA TRP A 212 28.11 20.64 -8.38
C TRP A 212 28.12 19.80 -7.10
N LYS A 213 28.81 20.25 -6.04
CA LYS A 213 28.87 19.55 -4.73
C LYS A 213 27.48 19.31 -4.13
N ARG A 214 26.55 20.24 -4.34
CA ARG A 214 25.16 20.14 -3.86
C ARG A 214 24.34 19.19 -4.73
N ARG A 215 24.53 19.19 -6.05
CA ARG A 215 23.91 18.22 -6.95
C ARG A 215 24.37 16.78 -6.66
N VAL A 216 25.66 16.58 -6.46
CA VAL A 216 26.21 15.28 -6.01
C VAL A 216 25.61 14.87 -4.67
N LEU A 217 25.50 15.79 -3.70
CA LEU A 217 24.83 15.49 -2.43
C LEU A 217 23.36 15.09 -2.62
N ILE A 218 22.59 15.76 -3.49
CA ILE A 218 21.19 15.40 -3.77
C ILE A 218 21.11 14.00 -4.39
N VAL A 219 21.93 13.70 -5.40
CA VAL A 219 21.95 12.39 -6.08
C VAL A 219 22.38 11.28 -5.12
N VAL A 220 23.45 11.47 -4.34
CA VAL A 220 23.94 10.44 -3.40
C VAL A 220 22.96 10.25 -2.24
N ALA A 221 22.52 11.32 -1.58
CA ALA A 221 21.62 11.19 -0.43
C ALA A 221 20.23 10.67 -0.81
N GLY A 222 19.68 11.06 -1.97
CA GLY A 222 18.40 10.56 -2.46
C GLY A 222 18.49 9.19 -3.15
N GLY A 223 19.60 8.87 -3.81
CA GLY A 223 19.74 7.66 -4.63
C GLY A 223 20.36 6.46 -3.92
N LEU A 224 21.28 6.65 -2.97
CA LEU A 224 22.12 5.56 -2.45
C LEU A 224 21.32 4.39 -1.86
N LEU A 225 20.34 4.69 -0.98
CA LEU A 225 19.54 3.65 -0.33
C LEU A 225 18.51 3.01 -1.28
N PRO A 226 17.70 3.76 -2.08
CA PRO A 226 16.81 3.14 -3.07
C PRO A 226 17.53 2.32 -4.14
N ILE A 227 18.66 2.79 -4.67
CA ILE A 227 19.46 2.06 -5.67
C ILE A 227 20.10 0.82 -5.04
N GLY A 228 20.66 0.93 -3.83
CA GLY A 228 21.21 -0.20 -3.09
C GLY A 228 20.16 -1.29 -2.82
N TYR A 229 18.95 -0.89 -2.41
CA TYR A 229 17.85 -1.84 -2.24
C TYR A 229 17.36 -2.42 -3.57
N GLN A 230 17.34 -1.66 -4.66
CA GLN A 230 16.97 -2.16 -5.98
C GLN A 230 17.95 -3.23 -6.49
N ILE A 231 19.26 -3.03 -6.29
CA ILE A 231 20.29 -4.04 -6.58
C ILE A 231 20.09 -5.29 -5.72
N PHE A 232 19.82 -5.11 -4.42
CA PHE A 232 19.48 -6.22 -3.52
C PHE A 232 18.25 -6.98 -4.01
N ARG A 233 17.15 -6.29 -4.34
CA ARG A 233 15.90 -6.87 -4.85
C ARG A 233 16.17 -7.74 -6.09
N MET A 234 16.87 -7.18 -7.08
CA MET A 234 17.17 -7.88 -8.34
C MET A 234 18.02 -9.15 -8.12
N GLY A 235 19.04 -9.09 -7.26
CA GLY A 235 19.87 -10.28 -6.99
C GLY A 235 19.23 -11.28 -6.02
N TYR A 236 18.48 -10.83 -5.03
CA TYR A 236 17.90 -11.70 -4.00
C TYR A 236 16.57 -12.34 -4.42
N TYR A 237 15.64 -11.54 -4.95
CA TYR A 237 14.32 -12.00 -5.39
C TYR A 237 14.25 -12.34 -6.89
N GLY A 238 15.27 -11.99 -7.69
CA GLY A 238 15.26 -12.23 -9.14
C GLY A 238 14.30 -11.33 -9.93
N LEU A 239 13.75 -10.27 -9.33
CA LEU A 239 12.74 -9.41 -9.96
C LEU A 239 13.14 -7.93 -9.95
N LEU A 240 12.59 -7.15 -10.88
CA LEU A 240 12.78 -5.68 -10.93
C LEU A 240 11.80 -4.92 -10.05
N VAL A 241 10.66 -5.54 -9.74
CA VAL A 241 9.55 -4.98 -8.97
C VAL A 241 9.15 -6.01 -7.91
N PRO A 242 8.52 -5.61 -6.79
CA PRO A 242 7.95 -6.59 -5.86
C PRO A 242 6.95 -7.49 -6.60
N GLN A 243 6.82 -8.75 -6.19
CA GLN A 243 5.97 -9.72 -6.89
C GLN A 243 4.50 -9.24 -6.97
N THR A 244 4.05 -8.47 -5.97
CA THR A 244 2.73 -7.82 -5.94
C THR A 244 2.44 -6.94 -7.15
N ALA A 245 3.45 -6.33 -7.78
CA ALA A 245 3.28 -5.53 -8.99
C ALA A 245 3.05 -6.39 -10.25
N ILE A 246 3.58 -7.62 -10.27
CA ILE A 246 3.36 -8.60 -11.34
C ILE A 246 2.00 -9.28 -11.16
N ALA A 247 1.66 -9.66 -9.92
CA ALA A 247 0.37 -10.21 -9.54
C ALA A 247 -0.81 -9.29 -9.89
N LYS A 248 -0.66 -7.97 -9.66
CA LYS A 248 -1.71 -6.97 -9.96
C LYS A 248 -1.64 -6.38 -11.39
N ASP A 249 -0.66 -6.82 -12.20
CA ASP A 249 -0.25 -6.24 -13.48
C ASP A 249 -0.40 -4.71 -13.53
N ALA A 250 0.56 -4.03 -12.91
CA ALA A 250 0.59 -2.57 -12.76
C ALA A 250 0.73 -1.77 -14.08
N THR A 251 0.61 -2.42 -15.25
CA THR A 251 0.77 -1.79 -16.57
C THR A 251 -0.54 -1.52 -17.31
N GLY A 252 -1.60 -2.30 -17.03
CA GLY A 252 -2.89 -2.22 -17.70
C GLY A 252 -3.63 -0.88 -17.53
N SER A 253 -4.70 -0.67 -18.32
CA SER A 253 -5.57 0.51 -18.18
C SER A 253 -7.05 0.13 -18.09
N LYS A 254 -7.66 0.32 -16.92
CA LYS A 254 -9.08 0.06 -16.64
C LYS A 254 -9.80 1.36 -16.22
N TRP A 255 -9.73 2.40 -17.07
CA TRP A 255 -10.30 3.74 -16.80
C TRP A 255 -11.77 3.73 -16.33
N GLY A 256 -12.63 2.89 -16.92
CA GLY A 256 -14.04 2.78 -16.54
C GLY A 256 -14.20 2.36 -15.07
N GLN A 257 -13.53 1.27 -14.69
CA GLN A 257 -13.51 0.79 -13.30
C GLN A 257 -12.85 1.79 -12.35
N GLY A 258 -11.84 2.55 -12.79
CA GLY A 258 -11.24 3.61 -11.98
C GLY A 258 -12.17 4.80 -11.74
N MET A 259 -13.05 5.11 -12.70
CA MET A 259 -14.11 6.10 -12.51
C MET A 259 -15.19 5.57 -11.55
N VAL A 260 -15.56 4.29 -11.64
CA VAL A 260 -16.42 3.62 -10.65
C VAL A 260 -15.79 3.68 -9.26
N TYR A 261 -14.48 3.44 -9.13
CA TYR A 261 -13.75 3.55 -7.86
C TYR A 261 -13.74 4.98 -7.30
N LEU A 262 -13.51 5.99 -8.15
CA LEU A 262 -13.59 7.40 -7.74
C LEU A 262 -15.00 7.78 -7.27
N GLN A 263 -16.05 7.36 -7.98
CA GLN A 263 -17.44 7.61 -7.61
C GLN A 263 -17.82 6.87 -6.32
N ASN A 264 -17.41 5.60 -6.19
CA ASN A 264 -17.58 4.81 -4.98
C ASN A 264 -16.94 5.46 -3.76
N PHE A 265 -15.76 6.09 -3.91
CA PHE A 265 -15.13 6.88 -2.85
C PHE A 265 -15.83 8.23 -2.59
N ALA A 266 -16.24 8.94 -3.64
CA ALA A 266 -16.70 10.32 -3.54
C ALA A 266 -18.18 10.49 -3.15
N ALA A 267 -19.06 9.59 -3.61
CA ALA A 267 -20.51 9.72 -3.42
C ALA A 267 -20.97 9.51 -1.97
N PRO A 268 -20.50 8.49 -1.20
CA PRO A 268 -20.95 8.22 0.18
C PRO A 268 -20.67 9.36 1.18
N TYR A 269 -19.74 10.25 0.82
CA TYR A 269 -19.29 11.37 1.65
C TYR A 269 -19.53 12.74 0.98
N ALA A 270 -20.26 12.75 -0.14
CA ALA A 270 -20.52 13.94 -0.95
C ALA A 270 -19.27 14.83 -1.13
N LEU A 271 -18.12 14.24 -1.51
CA LEU A 271 -16.81 14.91 -1.51
C LEU A 271 -16.73 16.15 -2.44
N TRP A 272 -17.71 16.34 -3.32
CA TRP A 272 -17.87 17.57 -4.09
C TRP A 272 -18.15 18.80 -3.19
N ILE A 273 -18.83 18.63 -2.05
CA ILE A 273 -19.13 19.72 -1.10
C ILE A 273 -17.83 20.33 -0.53
N PRO A 274 -16.95 19.57 0.16
CA PRO A 274 -15.71 20.12 0.68
C PRO A 274 -14.78 20.56 -0.44
N ALA A 275 -14.80 19.94 -1.62
CA ALA A 275 -14.03 20.40 -2.77
C ALA A 275 -14.44 21.83 -3.20
N VAL A 276 -15.74 22.09 -3.36
CA VAL A 276 -16.26 23.44 -3.69
C VAL A 276 -15.95 24.46 -2.59
N LEU A 277 -16.15 24.09 -1.31
CA LEU A 277 -15.85 24.96 -0.17
C LEU A 277 -14.35 25.32 -0.09
N LEU A 278 -13.47 24.34 -0.30
CA LEU A 278 -12.02 24.54 -0.27
C LEU A 278 -11.50 25.31 -1.48
N VAL A 279 -12.07 25.11 -2.68
CA VAL A 279 -11.78 25.95 -3.86
C VAL A 279 -12.22 27.39 -3.60
N GLY A 280 -13.41 27.61 -3.04
CA GLY A 280 -13.87 28.94 -2.64
C GLY A 280 -12.94 29.62 -1.63
N LEU A 281 -12.51 28.89 -0.60
CA LEU A 281 -11.52 29.36 0.38
C LEU A 281 -10.18 29.71 -0.29
N ALA A 282 -9.67 28.86 -1.18
CA ALA A 282 -8.41 29.08 -1.89
C ALA A 282 -8.47 30.33 -2.79
N VAL A 283 -9.59 30.54 -3.51
CA VAL A 283 -9.82 31.73 -4.35
C VAL A 283 -9.89 33.00 -3.51
N VAL A 284 -10.61 33.01 -2.38
CA VAL A 284 -10.72 34.19 -1.49
C VAL A 284 -9.37 34.52 -0.84
N LEU A 285 -8.60 33.52 -0.41
CA LEU A 285 -7.25 33.72 0.13
C LEU A 285 -6.26 34.20 -0.96
N GLY A 286 -6.37 33.68 -2.18
CA GLY A 286 -5.55 34.07 -3.32
C GLY A 286 -5.81 35.50 -3.79
N SER A 287 -7.06 35.91 -3.90
CA SER A 287 -7.42 37.28 -4.30
C SER A 287 -7.00 38.33 -3.27
N ALA A 288 -7.15 38.02 -1.98
CA ALA A 288 -6.65 38.87 -0.88
C ALA A 288 -5.12 39.02 -0.89
N ALA A 289 -4.38 37.96 -1.25
CA ALA A 289 -2.92 38.03 -1.39
C ALA A 289 -2.51 38.85 -2.63
N ALA A 290 -3.12 38.58 -3.79
CA ALA A 290 -2.82 39.28 -5.05
C ALA A 290 -3.09 40.80 -4.97
N GLY A 291 -4.12 41.22 -4.24
CA GLY A 291 -4.37 42.64 -3.94
C GLY A 291 -3.26 43.29 -3.11
N SER A 292 -2.70 42.55 -2.14
CA SER A 292 -1.59 43.04 -1.31
C SER A 292 -0.25 43.06 -2.05
N GLU A 293 -0.02 42.17 -3.02
CA GLU A 293 1.22 42.14 -3.81
C GLU A 293 1.23 43.20 -4.92
N ARG A 294 0.08 43.47 -5.56
CA ARG A 294 -0.05 44.59 -6.52
C ARG A 294 0.24 45.95 -5.88
N ALA A 295 -0.13 46.13 -4.61
CA ALA A 295 0.18 47.34 -3.84
C ALA A 295 1.67 47.45 -3.41
N ALA A 296 2.46 46.37 -3.54
CA ALA A 296 3.82 46.30 -3.01
C ALA A 296 4.94 46.47 -4.07
N GLY A 297 4.60 46.72 -5.34
CA GLY A 297 5.58 46.99 -6.40
C GLY A 297 6.43 45.78 -6.78
N SER A 298 5.93 44.93 -7.68
CA SER A 298 6.64 43.72 -8.12
C SER A 298 7.91 44.05 -8.92
N GLN A 299 9.08 43.72 -8.36
CA GLN A 299 10.35 43.72 -9.11
C GLN A 299 10.41 42.50 -10.04
N SER A 300 10.16 42.73 -11.33
CA SER A 300 10.16 41.74 -12.41
C SER A 300 11.58 41.29 -12.82
N GLY A 301 12.32 40.66 -11.90
CA GLY A 301 13.71 40.24 -12.12
C GLY A 301 14.09 38.81 -11.70
N ALA A 302 13.12 38.00 -11.22
CA ALA A 302 13.40 36.65 -10.73
C ALA A 302 13.70 35.66 -11.88
N GLY A 303 14.88 35.02 -11.84
CA GLY A 303 15.28 34.00 -12.80
C GLY A 303 14.54 32.67 -12.61
N MET A 304 14.63 31.76 -13.59
CA MET A 304 13.93 30.46 -13.54
C MET A 304 14.21 29.68 -12.25
N VAL A 305 15.45 29.69 -11.77
CA VAL A 305 15.86 29.06 -10.50
C VAL A 305 15.13 29.64 -9.29
N ASP A 306 14.94 30.95 -9.23
CA ASP A 306 14.28 31.63 -8.11
C ASP A 306 12.77 31.36 -8.12
N ARG A 307 12.18 31.15 -9.32
CA ARG A 307 10.78 30.71 -9.47
C ARG A 307 10.59 29.25 -9.03
N VAL A 308 11.47 28.34 -9.44
CA VAL A 308 11.41 26.92 -8.99
C VAL A 308 11.58 26.82 -7.48
N ARG A 309 12.37 27.71 -6.87
CA ARG A 309 12.59 27.77 -5.42
C ARG A 309 11.62 28.72 -4.70
N SER A 310 10.39 28.88 -5.20
CA SER A 310 9.35 29.69 -4.53
C SER A 310 8.35 28.82 -3.74
N PRO A 311 7.70 29.37 -2.69
CA PRO A 311 6.63 28.66 -1.99
C PRO A 311 5.44 28.30 -2.90
N GLU A 312 5.15 29.15 -3.89
CA GLU A 312 4.12 28.93 -4.90
C GLU A 312 4.47 27.73 -5.80
N ALA A 313 5.73 27.59 -6.19
CA ALA A 313 6.19 26.41 -6.94
C ALA A 313 6.06 25.12 -6.12
N VAL A 314 6.27 25.16 -4.79
CA VAL A 314 6.04 24.02 -3.89
C VAL A 314 4.55 23.69 -3.76
N VAL A 315 3.67 24.69 -3.72
CA VAL A 315 2.20 24.49 -3.77
C VAL A 315 1.79 23.82 -5.08
N VAL A 316 2.23 24.36 -6.23
CA VAL A 316 1.93 23.80 -7.55
C VAL A 316 2.47 22.38 -7.69
N PHE A 317 3.70 22.13 -7.25
CA PHE A 317 4.30 20.79 -7.21
C PHE A 317 3.43 19.80 -6.42
N MET A 318 2.95 20.18 -5.23
CA MET A 318 2.17 19.28 -4.37
C MET A 318 0.77 19.01 -4.94
N LEU A 319 0.11 20.04 -5.51
CA LEU A 319 -1.18 19.88 -6.19
C LEU A 319 -1.05 19.02 -7.45
N LEU A 320 -0.05 19.29 -8.30
CA LEU A 320 0.25 18.49 -9.49
C LEU A 320 0.52 17.03 -9.12
N SER A 321 1.33 16.80 -8.08
CA SER A 321 1.62 15.46 -7.55
C SER A 321 0.34 14.73 -7.15
N GLY A 322 -0.57 15.41 -6.43
CA GLY A 322 -1.88 14.86 -6.08
C GLY A 322 -2.73 14.50 -7.31
N VAL A 323 -2.84 15.39 -8.30
CA VAL A 323 -3.60 15.14 -9.54
C VAL A 323 -3.02 13.99 -10.34
N VAL A 324 -1.70 13.96 -10.56
CA VAL A 324 -1.01 12.90 -11.30
C VAL A 324 -1.16 11.55 -10.58
N GLN A 325 -1.04 11.53 -9.25
CA GLN A 325 -1.21 10.31 -8.47
C GLN A 325 -2.65 9.79 -8.48
N ALA A 326 -3.65 10.68 -8.47
CA ALA A 326 -5.05 10.30 -8.66
C ALA A 326 -5.28 9.74 -10.07
N ALA A 327 -4.78 10.42 -11.11
CA ALA A 327 -4.92 9.99 -12.50
C ALA A 327 -4.25 8.62 -12.76
N TYR A 328 -3.10 8.35 -12.13
CA TYR A 328 -2.45 7.04 -12.16
C TYR A 328 -3.36 5.94 -11.59
N TRP A 329 -3.90 6.13 -10.38
CA TRP A 329 -4.77 5.12 -9.76
C TRP A 329 -6.09 4.94 -10.52
N ILE A 330 -6.69 6.02 -11.03
CA ILE A 330 -7.90 5.97 -11.87
C ILE A 330 -7.60 5.25 -13.19
N ARG A 331 -6.45 5.49 -13.83
CA ARG A 331 -6.02 4.73 -15.03
C ARG A 331 -5.90 3.23 -14.74
N GLN A 332 -5.29 2.86 -13.61
CA GLN A 332 -5.09 1.45 -13.22
C GLN A 332 -6.41 0.73 -12.89
N GLY A 333 -7.48 1.48 -12.59
CA GLY A 333 -8.80 0.97 -12.22
C GLY A 333 -9.13 1.12 -10.73
N GLY A 334 -8.27 1.77 -9.94
CA GLY A 334 -8.44 1.91 -8.49
C GLY A 334 -7.90 0.71 -7.73
N ASP A 335 -8.68 0.23 -6.77
CA ASP A 335 -8.36 -0.87 -5.86
C ASP A 335 -9.65 -1.63 -5.48
N PHE A 336 -9.54 -2.83 -4.90
CA PHE A 336 -10.71 -3.50 -4.32
C PHE A 336 -11.08 -2.97 -2.93
N MET A 337 -10.14 -2.31 -2.26
CA MET A 337 -10.32 -1.69 -0.94
C MET A 337 -10.92 -0.29 -1.09
N HIS A 338 -12.10 -0.06 -0.53
CA HIS A 338 -12.83 1.21 -0.61
C HIS A 338 -11.98 2.43 -0.19
N GLY A 339 -11.73 3.34 -1.14
CA GLY A 339 -11.04 4.61 -0.93
C GLY A 339 -9.50 4.56 -0.72
N ARG A 340 -8.92 3.43 -0.29
CA ARG A 340 -7.49 3.28 0.10
C ARG A 340 -6.51 4.09 -0.77
N VAL A 341 -6.46 3.81 -2.07
CA VAL A 341 -5.41 4.35 -2.95
C VAL A 341 -5.61 5.83 -3.32
N LEU A 342 -6.81 6.39 -3.09
CA LEU A 342 -7.09 7.81 -3.30
C LEU A 342 -6.77 8.69 -2.07
N LEU A 343 -6.45 8.09 -0.91
CA LEU A 343 -6.08 8.83 0.30
C LEU A 343 -4.80 9.64 0.14
N ALA A 344 -3.74 9.08 -0.48
CA ALA A 344 -2.49 9.79 -0.70
C ALA A 344 -2.63 10.96 -1.71
N PRO A 345 -3.29 10.80 -2.87
CA PRO A 345 -3.69 11.92 -3.72
C PRO A 345 -4.49 13.01 -2.98
N LEU A 346 -5.51 12.61 -2.21
CA LEU A 346 -6.36 13.52 -1.44
C LEU A 346 -5.51 14.31 -0.42
N PHE A 347 -4.62 13.65 0.31
CA PHE A 347 -3.72 14.29 1.27
C PHE A 347 -2.81 15.34 0.60
N CYS A 348 -2.28 15.06 -0.60
CA CYS A 348 -1.49 16.01 -1.38
C CYS A 348 -2.33 17.24 -1.79
N LEU A 349 -3.55 17.03 -2.29
CA LEU A 349 -4.45 18.11 -2.70
C LEU A 349 -4.88 19.00 -1.53
N LEU A 350 -5.06 18.42 -0.35
CA LEU A 350 -5.42 19.13 0.87
C LEU A 350 -4.24 19.83 1.55
N ALA A 351 -3.00 19.41 1.31
CA ALA A 351 -1.82 19.91 2.02
C ALA A 351 -1.65 21.44 1.97
N PRO A 352 -1.72 22.13 0.81
CA PRO A 352 -1.57 23.60 0.74
C PRO A 352 -2.60 24.41 1.54
N ILE A 353 -3.71 23.79 1.92
CA ILE A 353 -4.85 24.41 2.62
C ILE A 353 -5.23 23.66 3.90
N ALA A 354 -4.35 22.79 4.41
CA ALA A 354 -4.58 22.00 5.62
C ALA A 354 -4.96 22.89 6.83
N VAL A 355 -4.37 24.08 6.92
CA VAL A 355 -4.69 25.15 7.87
C VAL A 355 -4.79 26.46 7.09
N ILE A 356 -5.80 27.28 7.38
CA ILE A 356 -6.00 28.60 6.76
C ILE A 356 -5.89 29.75 7.78
N PRO A 357 -5.34 30.92 7.40
CA PRO A 357 -5.31 32.08 8.27
C PRO A 357 -6.58 32.93 8.12
N LEU A 358 -7.35 33.08 9.20
CA LEU A 358 -8.40 34.08 9.33
C LEU A 358 -7.82 35.35 9.96
N LEU A 359 -7.70 36.44 9.19
CA LEU A 359 -7.17 37.73 9.67
C LEU A 359 -8.14 38.37 10.67
N VAL A 360 -7.63 38.82 11.82
CA VAL A 360 -8.45 39.47 12.85
C VAL A 360 -8.22 40.99 12.81
N PRO A 361 -9.28 41.82 12.66
CA PRO A 361 -9.15 43.27 12.68
C PRO A 361 -8.63 43.81 14.02
N ARG A 362 -7.78 44.84 13.97
CA ARG A 362 -7.21 45.49 15.18
C ARG A 362 -8.24 46.31 16.00
N GLY A 363 -9.44 46.55 15.49
CA GLY A 363 -10.49 47.38 16.13
C GLY A 363 -11.66 46.60 16.75
N GLY A 364 -11.51 45.29 16.98
CA GLY A 364 -12.60 44.43 17.46
C GLY A 364 -13.66 44.11 16.41
N TRP A 365 -14.65 43.29 16.79
CA TRP A 365 -15.62 42.71 15.85
C TRP A 365 -16.67 43.70 15.31
N PHE A 366 -16.77 44.91 15.88
CA PHE A 366 -17.93 45.80 15.68
C PHE A 366 -17.70 47.09 14.85
N VAL A 367 -16.48 47.43 14.41
CA VAL A 367 -16.23 48.66 13.62
C VAL A 367 -16.46 48.46 12.10
N ARG A 368 -17.25 49.34 11.48
CA ARG A 368 -17.92 49.13 10.17
C ARG A 368 -17.21 49.85 9.00
N GLU A 369 -16.04 49.35 8.61
CA GLU A 369 -15.35 49.76 7.37
C GLU A 369 -15.14 48.60 6.38
N GLY A 370 -14.93 48.92 5.10
CA GLY A 370 -15.19 48.06 3.92
C GLY A 370 -14.37 46.76 3.77
N GLY A 371 -13.45 46.44 4.69
CA GLY A 371 -12.66 45.20 4.67
C GLY A 371 -13.36 43.96 5.25
N ARG A 372 -14.62 44.08 5.70
CA ARG A 372 -15.34 43.03 6.44
C ARG A 372 -15.65 41.76 5.65
N LEU A 373 -16.06 41.90 4.39
CA LEU A 373 -16.63 40.82 3.57
C LEU A 373 -15.73 39.56 3.46
N PRO A 374 -14.43 39.63 3.11
CA PRO A 374 -13.61 38.43 2.96
C PRO A 374 -13.42 37.64 4.26
N ALA A 375 -13.32 38.29 5.42
CA ALA A 375 -13.18 37.59 6.70
C ALA A 375 -14.46 36.86 7.10
N GLY A 376 -15.63 37.49 6.90
CA GLY A 376 -16.93 36.85 7.12
C GLY A 376 -17.17 35.67 6.18
N VAL A 377 -16.80 35.80 4.90
CA VAL A 377 -16.89 34.71 3.91
C VAL A 377 -15.98 33.55 4.28
N VAL A 378 -14.71 33.79 4.66
CA VAL A 378 -13.79 32.73 5.09
C VAL A 378 -14.32 32.02 6.33
N ALA A 379 -14.87 32.75 7.31
CA ALA A 379 -15.47 32.15 8.49
C ALA A 379 -16.72 31.31 8.17
N GLY A 380 -17.61 31.81 7.30
CA GLY A 380 -18.82 31.08 6.87
C GLY A 380 -18.49 29.80 6.09
N LEU A 381 -17.56 29.87 5.14
CA LEU A 381 -17.05 28.70 4.41
C LEU A 381 -16.38 27.69 5.34
N TRP A 382 -15.66 28.16 6.36
CA TRP A 382 -15.06 27.28 7.37
C TRP A 382 -16.10 26.60 8.26
N VAL A 383 -17.15 27.30 8.70
CA VAL A 383 -18.25 26.72 9.47
C VAL A 383 -19.01 25.68 8.64
N ALA A 384 -19.27 25.96 7.36
CA ALA A 384 -19.88 24.98 6.43
C ALA A 384 -18.99 23.74 6.25
N LEU A 385 -17.67 23.92 6.15
CA LEU A 385 -16.70 22.83 6.05
C LEU A 385 -16.65 21.98 7.31
N ALA A 386 -16.68 22.62 8.50
CA ALA A 386 -16.72 21.92 9.79
C ALA A 386 -18.04 21.16 9.98
N GLY A 387 -19.18 21.73 9.55
CA GLY A 387 -20.48 21.06 9.54
C GLY A 387 -20.52 19.84 8.62
N TRP A 388 -20.00 19.98 7.39
CA TRP A 388 -19.81 18.84 6.48
C TRP A 388 -18.88 17.78 7.09
N ALA A 389 -17.77 18.18 7.73
CA ALA A 389 -16.81 17.26 8.33
C ALA A 389 -17.45 16.46 9.48
N LEU A 390 -18.29 17.10 10.31
CA LEU A 390 -19.06 16.42 11.35
C LEU A 390 -20.07 15.42 10.77
N TRP A 391 -20.77 15.79 9.69
CA TRP A 391 -21.70 14.88 9.00
C TRP A 391 -20.96 13.68 8.37
N ALA A 392 -19.90 13.93 7.58
CA ALA A 392 -19.10 12.90 6.93
C ALA A 392 -18.41 11.97 7.94
N ALA A 393 -17.99 12.50 9.10
CA ALA A 393 -17.42 11.70 10.18
C ALA A 393 -18.40 10.64 10.75
N ASN A 394 -19.71 10.90 10.63
CA ASN A 394 -20.81 10.04 11.09
C ASN A 394 -21.62 9.42 9.93
N SER A 395 -21.17 9.55 8.67
CA SER A 395 -21.84 8.94 7.51
C SER A 395 -21.80 7.40 7.60
N PRO A 396 -22.87 6.69 7.20
CA PRO A 396 -22.88 5.22 7.10
C PRO A 396 -21.96 4.67 6.00
N GLY A 397 -21.30 5.53 5.22
CA GLY A 397 -20.40 5.12 4.13
C GLY A 397 -21.13 4.30 3.08
N MET A 398 -20.58 3.13 2.72
CA MET A 398 -21.17 2.24 1.73
C MET A 398 -22.51 1.58 2.17
N GLY A 399 -23.07 1.91 3.33
CA GLY A 399 -24.42 1.45 3.70
C GLY A 399 -24.50 -0.08 3.80
N ALA A 400 -25.45 -0.72 3.12
CA ALA A 400 -25.55 -2.19 3.07
C ALA A 400 -24.45 -2.86 2.21
N ASP A 401 -23.78 -2.10 1.34
CA ASP A 401 -22.76 -2.62 0.43
C ASP A 401 -21.35 -2.68 1.04
N GLY A 402 -21.16 -2.08 2.21
CA GLY A 402 -19.89 -2.16 2.95
C GLY A 402 -19.60 -3.52 3.59
N THR A 403 -20.50 -4.50 3.50
CA THR A 403 -20.38 -5.80 4.19
C THR A 403 -20.31 -7.00 3.24
N ARG A 404 -20.21 -6.77 1.92
CA ARG A 404 -20.21 -7.80 0.89
C ARG A 404 -19.40 -7.38 -0.32
N VAL A 405 -18.89 -8.34 -1.08
CA VAL A 405 -18.32 -8.07 -2.41
C VAL A 405 -19.46 -7.68 -3.35
N THR A 406 -19.48 -6.41 -3.77
CA THR A 406 -20.45 -5.90 -4.73
C THR A 406 -20.07 -6.28 -6.17
N TYR A 407 -20.97 -6.08 -7.13
CA TYR A 407 -20.69 -6.27 -8.55
C TYR A 407 -19.51 -5.40 -9.05
N SER A 408 -19.24 -4.24 -8.43
CA SER A 408 -18.07 -3.42 -8.76
C SER A 408 -16.76 -3.98 -8.21
N GLY A 409 -16.79 -5.07 -7.43
CA GLY A 409 -15.62 -5.68 -6.80
C GLY A 409 -15.01 -4.89 -5.63
N ILE A 410 -15.61 -3.75 -5.24
CA ILE A 410 -15.09 -2.84 -4.21
C ILE A 410 -15.80 -3.12 -2.88
N VAL A 411 -15.03 -3.13 -1.78
CA VAL A 411 -15.47 -3.48 -0.43
C VAL A 411 -14.89 -2.54 0.63
N ASP A 412 -15.70 -2.14 1.61
CA ASP A 412 -15.24 -1.62 2.90
C ASP A 412 -14.70 -2.80 3.73
N GLU A 413 -13.42 -3.11 3.54
CA GLU A 413 -12.80 -4.30 4.14
C GLU A 413 -12.92 -4.34 5.65
N ARG A 414 -12.75 -3.20 6.34
CA ARG A 414 -12.86 -3.15 7.79
C ARG A 414 -14.21 -3.68 8.23
N ARG A 415 -15.27 -3.21 7.59
CA ARG A 415 -16.64 -3.58 7.95
C ARG A 415 -16.98 -5.00 7.47
N PHE A 416 -16.49 -5.42 6.31
CA PHE A 416 -16.58 -6.80 5.83
C PHE A 416 -15.96 -7.79 6.82
N TYR A 417 -14.68 -7.63 7.18
CA TYR A 417 -14.01 -8.53 8.12
C TYR A 417 -14.58 -8.43 9.53
N SER A 418 -14.96 -7.25 10.00
CA SER A 418 -15.62 -7.09 11.31
C SER A 418 -16.93 -7.86 11.40
N GLN A 419 -17.72 -7.94 10.33
CA GLN A 419 -18.90 -8.80 10.28
C GLN A 419 -18.53 -10.28 10.11
N ALA A 420 -17.56 -10.60 9.25
CA ALA A 420 -17.20 -11.98 8.92
C ALA A 420 -16.51 -12.74 10.06
N THR A 421 -15.82 -12.05 10.97
CA THR A 421 -15.23 -12.65 12.18
C THR A 421 -16.09 -12.48 13.44
N GLY A 422 -17.15 -11.66 13.38
CA GLY A 422 -17.95 -11.27 14.54
C GLY A 422 -17.26 -10.28 15.49
N HIS A 423 -16.02 -9.86 15.23
CA HIS A 423 -15.28 -8.91 16.08
C HIS A 423 -15.46 -7.46 15.61
N ALA A 424 -15.82 -6.54 16.50
CA ALA A 424 -15.93 -5.11 16.17
C ALA A 424 -14.58 -4.46 15.75
N HIS A 425 -13.47 -5.08 16.17
CA HIS A 425 -12.09 -4.63 15.97
C HIS A 425 -11.15 -5.84 15.80
N PRO A 426 -11.17 -6.55 14.65
CA PRO A 426 -10.24 -7.65 14.42
C PRO A 426 -8.82 -7.07 14.33
N LEU A 427 -8.01 -7.31 15.34
CA LEU A 427 -6.68 -6.73 15.54
C LEU A 427 -5.58 -7.80 15.53
N THR A 428 -5.85 -9.00 16.03
CA THR A 428 -4.88 -10.08 16.12
C THR A 428 -5.19 -11.19 15.13
N ALA A 429 -4.17 -11.96 14.71
CA ALA A 429 -4.41 -13.10 13.83
C ALA A 429 -5.40 -14.10 14.43
N ALA A 430 -5.42 -14.24 15.77
CA ALA A 430 -6.35 -15.11 16.48
C ALA A 430 -7.82 -14.64 16.35
N ASP A 431 -8.09 -13.35 16.20
CA ASP A 431 -9.45 -12.81 16.00
C ASP A 431 -10.01 -13.26 14.63
N TYR A 432 -9.12 -13.55 13.67
CA TYR A 432 -9.47 -14.10 12.37
C TYR A 432 -9.70 -15.62 12.37
N LEU A 433 -9.47 -16.34 13.49
CA LEU A 433 -9.86 -17.75 13.59
C LEU A 433 -11.39 -17.94 13.59
N ASP A 434 -12.15 -16.90 13.96
CA ASP A 434 -13.61 -16.86 13.82
C ASP A 434 -14.08 -16.56 12.39
N TYR A 435 -13.17 -16.29 11.43
CA TYR A 435 -13.51 -16.25 10.01
C TYR A 435 -13.82 -17.68 9.50
N PRO A 436 -14.86 -17.90 8.69
CA PRO A 436 -15.19 -19.20 8.13
C PRO A 436 -13.98 -19.90 7.49
N ARG A 437 -13.83 -21.22 7.71
CA ARG A 437 -12.68 -22.07 7.31
C ARG A 437 -11.38 -21.90 8.11
N MET A 438 -11.17 -20.82 8.89
CA MET A 438 -9.86 -20.59 9.54
C MET A 438 -9.58 -21.50 10.74
N ARG A 439 -10.59 -21.92 11.51
CA ARG A 439 -10.39 -23.01 12.49
C ARG A 439 -10.21 -24.37 11.82
N ALA A 440 -10.97 -24.63 10.76
CA ALA A 440 -10.94 -25.90 10.02
C ALA A 440 -9.55 -26.20 9.44
N VAL A 441 -8.79 -25.18 8.99
CA VAL A 441 -7.44 -25.41 8.44
C VAL A 441 -6.46 -25.90 9.49
N LEU A 442 -6.58 -25.43 10.75
CA LEU A 442 -5.74 -25.90 11.86
C LEU A 442 -6.08 -27.34 12.27
N VAL A 443 -7.37 -27.68 12.23
CA VAL A 443 -7.85 -29.06 12.44
C VAL A 443 -7.32 -29.99 11.33
N ALA A 444 -7.41 -29.57 10.06
CA ALA A 444 -6.90 -30.33 8.93
C ALA A 444 -5.38 -30.59 9.05
N ILE A 445 -4.57 -29.54 9.31
CA ILE A 445 -3.12 -29.68 9.55
C ILE A 445 -2.84 -30.67 10.69
N ASN A 446 -3.55 -30.58 11.82
CA ASN A 446 -3.34 -31.48 12.94
C ASN A 446 -3.75 -32.94 12.64
N ASN A 447 -4.69 -33.14 11.72
CA ASN A 447 -5.16 -34.46 11.27
C ASN A 447 -4.31 -35.05 10.14
N THR A 448 -3.35 -34.30 9.57
CA THR A 448 -2.45 -34.75 8.48
C THR A 448 -0.98 -34.77 8.94
N PRO A 449 -0.59 -35.56 9.96
CA PRO A 449 0.73 -35.49 10.57
C PRO A 449 1.91 -35.84 9.64
N ASP A 450 1.66 -36.58 8.56
CA ASP A 450 2.66 -36.91 7.52
C ASP A 450 2.80 -35.81 6.45
N GLY A 451 1.92 -34.80 6.43
CA GLY A 451 1.92 -33.70 5.47
C GLY A 451 0.76 -33.76 4.50
N ALA A 452 0.38 -32.59 3.95
CA ALA A 452 -0.69 -32.46 2.96
C ALA A 452 -0.65 -31.11 2.23
N LEU A 453 -1.22 -31.11 1.03
CA LEU A 453 -1.79 -29.93 0.40
C LEU A 453 -3.25 -29.78 0.84
N LEU A 454 -3.61 -28.61 1.36
CA LEU A 454 -4.97 -28.27 1.77
C LEU A 454 -5.61 -27.31 0.76
N LEU A 455 -6.76 -27.73 0.22
CA LEU A 455 -7.55 -27.00 -0.77
C LEU A 455 -8.89 -26.54 -0.17
N PRO A 456 -9.43 -25.37 -0.61
CA PRO A 456 -10.59 -24.76 0.02
C PRO A 456 -11.90 -25.43 -0.47
N SER A 457 -12.44 -26.37 0.31
CA SER A 457 -13.61 -27.18 -0.07
C SER A 457 -14.89 -26.38 -0.34
N GLY A 458 -15.95 -27.03 -0.83
CA GLY A 458 -17.28 -26.41 -0.89
C GLY A 458 -17.85 -26.05 0.50
N ASN A 459 -17.43 -26.76 1.54
CA ASN A 459 -17.89 -26.61 2.92
C ASN A 459 -16.98 -25.62 3.69
N TYR A 460 -17.55 -24.87 4.64
CA TYR A 460 -16.78 -23.90 5.44
C TYR A 460 -16.13 -24.51 6.70
N ASP A 461 -16.46 -25.74 7.07
CA ASP A 461 -15.96 -26.42 8.27
C ASP A 461 -14.92 -27.53 7.98
N VAL A 462 -14.64 -27.81 6.71
CA VAL A 462 -13.60 -28.78 6.28
C VAL A 462 -12.77 -28.24 5.11
N TRP A 463 -11.56 -28.76 4.98
CA TRP A 463 -10.66 -28.54 3.84
C TRP A 463 -10.51 -29.85 3.08
N ASP A 464 -10.38 -29.78 1.76
CA ASP A 464 -10.02 -30.95 0.97
C ASP A 464 -8.52 -31.20 1.15
N VAL A 465 -8.15 -32.47 1.23
CA VAL A 465 -6.79 -32.91 1.59
C VAL A 465 -6.24 -33.73 0.44
N VAL A 466 -5.11 -33.30 -0.11
CA VAL A 466 -4.25 -34.15 -0.95
C VAL A 466 -3.03 -34.53 -0.09
N PRO A 467 -2.92 -35.80 0.37
CA PRO A 467 -1.84 -36.21 1.26
C PRO A 467 -0.45 -36.07 0.63
N ALA A 468 0.55 -35.80 1.47
CA ALA A 468 1.95 -35.88 1.07
C ALA A 468 2.40 -37.33 0.88
N LEU A 469 3.44 -37.50 0.06
CA LEU A 469 4.29 -38.69 0.13
C LEU A 469 4.85 -38.81 1.56
N PRO A 470 4.81 -40.01 2.19
CA PRO A 470 5.28 -40.17 3.56
C PRO A 470 6.72 -39.70 3.73
N PRO A 471 7.07 -39.01 4.84
CA PRO A 471 8.44 -38.61 5.09
C PRO A 471 9.37 -39.85 5.20
N PRO A 472 10.65 -39.72 4.83
CA PRO A 472 11.63 -40.80 5.02
C PRO A 472 11.71 -41.20 6.50
N PRO A 473 12.20 -42.41 6.84
CA PRO A 473 12.29 -42.84 8.23
C PRO A 473 13.20 -41.92 9.07
N PRO A 474 12.89 -41.72 10.36
CA PRO A 474 13.62 -40.81 11.22
C PRO A 474 15.08 -41.26 11.45
N PRO A 475 16.02 -40.32 11.65
CA PRO A 475 17.37 -40.65 12.10
C PRO A 475 17.37 -41.42 13.44
N PRO A 476 18.36 -42.29 13.69
CA PRO A 476 18.44 -43.04 14.94
C PRO A 476 18.40 -42.12 16.18
N GLY A 477 17.48 -42.40 17.10
CA GLY A 477 17.27 -41.62 18.32
C GLY A 477 16.29 -40.45 18.19
N VAL A 478 15.78 -40.14 17.00
CA VAL A 478 14.71 -39.13 16.80
C VAL A 478 13.34 -39.82 16.83
N PRO A 479 12.39 -39.39 17.70
CA PRO A 479 11.04 -39.92 17.69
C PRO A 479 10.31 -39.60 16.38
N MET A 480 9.56 -40.56 15.83
CA MET A 480 8.79 -40.41 14.59
C MET A 480 7.83 -39.20 14.63
N GLU A 481 7.22 -38.91 15.78
CA GLU A 481 6.33 -37.75 15.94
C GLU A 481 7.06 -36.41 15.81
N THR A 482 8.26 -36.28 16.40
CA THR A 482 9.12 -35.10 16.27
C THR A 482 9.58 -34.93 14.83
N TRP A 483 10.09 -36.02 14.24
CA TRP A 483 10.56 -36.05 12.86
C TRP A 483 9.47 -35.64 11.86
N ARG A 484 8.26 -36.17 12.01
CA ARG A 484 7.08 -35.75 11.24
C ARG A 484 6.82 -34.25 11.36
N ARG A 485 6.73 -33.70 12.58
CA ARG A 485 6.49 -32.26 12.78
C ARG A 485 7.55 -31.35 12.13
N GLU A 486 8.79 -31.83 12.03
CA GLU A 486 9.91 -31.10 11.43
C GLU A 486 9.98 -31.25 9.89
N THR A 487 9.57 -32.39 9.34
CA THR A 487 9.79 -32.75 7.93
C THR A 487 8.54 -32.87 7.06
N ALA A 488 7.35 -33.05 7.65
CA ALA A 488 6.09 -33.22 6.94
C ALA A 488 5.72 -31.96 6.14
N PRO A 489 5.73 -32.00 4.79
CA PRO A 489 5.43 -30.82 3.99
C PRO A 489 3.95 -30.49 4.11
N HIS A 490 3.65 -29.28 4.56
CA HIS A 490 2.30 -28.75 4.58
C HIS A 490 2.21 -27.55 3.64
N THR A 491 1.31 -27.60 2.67
CA THR A 491 0.97 -26.45 1.82
C THR A 491 -0.50 -26.13 1.97
N VAL A 492 -0.85 -24.85 2.11
CA VAL A 492 -2.25 -24.41 2.01
C VAL A 492 -2.40 -23.51 0.79
N PHE A 493 -3.34 -23.84 -0.09
CA PHE A 493 -3.67 -23.07 -1.27
C PHE A 493 -4.91 -22.22 -1.00
N PHE A 494 -4.74 -20.91 -0.77
CA PHE A 494 -5.85 -20.03 -0.42
C PHE A 494 -5.58 -18.55 -0.73
N THR A 495 -6.64 -17.80 -1.03
CA THR A 495 -6.55 -16.38 -1.39
C THR A 495 -6.24 -15.46 -0.19
N ASN A 496 -6.84 -15.68 0.98
CA ASN A 496 -6.61 -14.84 2.17
C ASN A 496 -5.31 -15.25 2.87
N LEU A 497 -4.18 -14.81 2.31
CA LEU A 497 -2.84 -15.11 2.78
C LEU A 497 -2.54 -14.62 4.20
N GLY A 498 -3.14 -13.50 4.62
CA GLY A 498 -2.77 -12.81 5.85
C GLY A 498 -3.14 -13.58 7.11
N MET A 499 -4.45 -13.79 7.31
CA MET A 499 -5.01 -14.51 8.43
C MET A 499 -4.56 -15.96 8.46
N LEU A 500 -4.49 -16.62 7.30
CA LEU A 500 -4.00 -17.98 7.20
C LEU A 500 -2.52 -18.06 7.59
N GLY A 501 -1.68 -17.26 6.92
CA GLY A 501 -0.25 -17.23 7.14
C GLY A 501 0.15 -16.91 8.58
N MET A 502 -0.56 -15.99 9.24
CA MET A 502 -0.28 -15.65 10.64
C MET A 502 -0.79 -16.68 11.65
N ASN A 503 -1.80 -17.49 11.33
CA ASN A 503 -2.29 -18.54 12.22
C ASN A 503 -1.56 -19.88 12.07
N VAL A 504 -0.88 -20.15 10.95
CA VAL A 504 -0.08 -21.38 10.76
C VAL A 504 1.41 -21.21 11.13
N GLY A 505 2.14 -22.32 11.10
CA GLY A 505 3.59 -22.36 11.31
C GLY A 505 4.38 -21.71 10.18
N LEU A 506 5.67 -21.43 10.41
CA LEU A 506 6.59 -20.98 9.34
C LEU A 506 7.09 -22.15 8.46
N ASN A 507 6.94 -23.39 8.94
CA ASN A 507 7.14 -24.64 8.20
C ASN A 507 5.95 -25.00 7.29
N THR A 508 4.75 -24.44 7.53
CA THR A 508 3.61 -24.53 6.61
C THR A 508 3.81 -23.53 5.47
N ARG A 509 3.95 -24.00 4.23
CA ARG A 509 3.93 -23.17 3.03
C ARG A 509 2.51 -22.65 2.78
N VAL A 510 2.37 -21.39 2.41
CA VAL A 510 1.07 -20.78 2.09
C VAL A 510 1.17 -20.09 0.74
N ILE A 511 0.32 -20.50 -0.21
CA ILE A 511 0.29 -20.01 -1.59
C ILE A 511 -1.14 -19.68 -2.00
N ASP A 512 -1.27 -18.84 -3.02
CA ASP A 512 -2.54 -18.32 -3.48
C ASP A 512 -2.72 -18.46 -5.00
N GLN A 513 -3.96 -18.32 -5.47
CA GLN A 513 -4.33 -18.37 -6.88
C GLN A 513 -4.11 -17.04 -7.64
N ILE A 514 -3.80 -15.95 -6.95
CA ILE A 514 -3.75 -14.58 -7.53
C ILE A 514 -2.31 -14.04 -7.73
N GLY A 515 -1.31 -14.65 -7.09
CA GLY A 515 0.12 -14.37 -7.25
C GLY A 515 0.81 -13.56 -6.16
N LEU A 516 0.20 -13.33 -5.00
CA LEU A 516 0.81 -12.52 -3.94
C LEU A 516 1.97 -13.24 -3.22
N ALA A 517 1.85 -14.54 -3.00
CA ALA A 517 2.92 -15.42 -2.49
C ALA A 517 3.31 -16.49 -3.51
N ASN A 518 2.37 -16.99 -4.32
CA ASN A 518 2.63 -17.99 -5.36
C ASN A 518 3.35 -17.37 -6.57
N PRO A 519 4.60 -17.75 -6.89
CA PRO A 519 5.32 -17.18 -8.02
C PRO A 519 4.67 -17.55 -9.37
N MET A 520 4.20 -18.79 -9.55
CA MET A 520 3.57 -19.20 -10.81
C MET A 520 2.29 -18.40 -11.08
N ALA A 521 1.42 -18.29 -10.08
CA ALA A 521 0.19 -17.50 -10.21
C ALA A 521 0.48 -16.03 -10.51
N ALA A 522 1.56 -15.46 -9.95
CA ALA A 522 1.99 -14.09 -10.24
C ALA A 522 2.29 -13.85 -11.72
N HIS A 523 2.76 -14.88 -12.44
CA HIS A 523 3.13 -14.82 -13.84
C HIS A 523 2.02 -15.25 -14.82
N THR A 524 0.83 -15.63 -14.33
CA THR A 524 -0.35 -15.87 -15.19
C THR A 524 -0.92 -14.57 -15.79
N ALA A 525 -1.71 -14.70 -16.86
CA ALA A 525 -2.46 -13.59 -17.45
C ALA A 525 -3.62 -13.12 -16.54
N ARG A 526 -4.04 -11.86 -16.70
CA ARG A 526 -5.24 -11.35 -16.02
C ARG A 526 -6.52 -11.79 -16.71
N LEU A 527 -7.55 -12.04 -15.90
CA LEU A 527 -8.92 -12.19 -16.34
C LEU A 527 -9.50 -10.80 -16.64
N GLU A 528 -10.08 -10.62 -17.83
CA GLU A 528 -10.53 -9.30 -18.30
C GLU A 528 -11.57 -8.69 -17.34
N ASP A 529 -12.62 -9.46 -17.05
CA ASP A 529 -13.71 -9.12 -16.13
C ASP A 529 -13.46 -9.53 -14.66
N GLY A 530 -12.22 -9.89 -14.31
CA GLY A 530 -11.87 -10.23 -12.94
C GLY A 530 -11.95 -9.01 -11.99
N ARG A 531 -12.30 -9.28 -10.73
CA ARG A 531 -12.25 -8.30 -9.62
C ARG A 531 -10.83 -7.75 -9.49
N ILE A 532 -10.65 -6.42 -9.56
CA ILE A 532 -9.31 -5.80 -9.49
C ILE A 532 -8.50 -6.28 -8.29
N GLY A 533 -7.25 -6.69 -8.54
CA GLY A 533 -6.34 -7.20 -7.52
C GLY A 533 -6.62 -8.65 -7.10
N HIS A 534 -7.69 -9.25 -7.63
CA HIS A 534 -8.08 -10.65 -7.55
C HIS A 534 -8.43 -11.18 -8.96
N ASP A 535 -7.83 -10.58 -9.99
CA ASP A 535 -8.11 -10.83 -11.40
C ASP A 535 -7.07 -11.72 -12.07
N LYS A 536 -6.54 -12.68 -11.30
CA LYS A 536 -5.78 -13.84 -11.76
C LYS A 536 -6.35 -15.08 -11.09
N ASN A 537 -6.20 -16.25 -11.70
CA ASN A 537 -6.64 -17.50 -11.12
C ASN A 537 -5.84 -18.66 -11.70
N LEU A 538 -4.74 -19.03 -11.03
CA LEU A 538 -4.08 -20.31 -11.24
C LEU A 538 -4.95 -21.42 -10.64
N PHE A 539 -5.11 -22.54 -11.34
CA PHE A 539 -5.94 -23.65 -10.86
C PHE A 539 -5.23 -24.46 -9.77
N PRO A 540 -5.96 -25.06 -8.81
CA PRO A 540 -5.39 -25.87 -7.73
C PRO A 540 -4.58 -27.07 -8.23
N ASP A 541 -4.87 -27.57 -9.43
CA ASP A 541 -4.16 -28.66 -10.13
C ASP A 541 -2.65 -28.40 -10.21
N TRP A 542 -2.25 -27.13 -10.43
CA TRP A 542 -0.84 -26.71 -10.39
C TRP A 542 -0.19 -26.84 -9.02
N ALA A 543 -0.96 -26.65 -7.94
CA ALA A 543 -0.47 -26.86 -6.58
C ALA A 543 -0.33 -28.35 -6.25
N VAL A 544 -1.16 -29.21 -6.88
CA VAL A 544 -1.02 -30.68 -6.82
C VAL A 544 0.22 -31.12 -7.62
N ALA A 545 0.37 -30.65 -8.85
CA ALA A 545 1.52 -30.99 -9.70
C ALA A 545 2.87 -30.55 -9.11
N GLU A 546 2.96 -29.34 -8.56
CA GLU A 546 4.23 -28.76 -8.06
C GLU A 546 4.81 -29.48 -6.82
N GLY A 547 3.97 -30.07 -5.97
CA GLY A 547 4.40 -30.56 -4.67
C GLY A 547 4.56 -32.07 -4.55
N PRO A 548 5.14 -32.55 -3.43
CA PRO A 548 5.40 -33.96 -3.16
C PRO A 548 4.14 -34.67 -2.63
N TRP A 549 3.04 -34.59 -3.36
CA TRP A 549 1.75 -35.15 -2.97
C TRP A 549 1.43 -36.46 -3.72
N LEU A 550 0.39 -37.17 -3.28
CA LEU A 550 -0.22 -38.26 -4.02
C LEU A 550 -1.16 -37.67 -5.09
N LYS A 551 -0.88 -37.95 -6.37
CA LYS A 551 -1.47 -37.24 -7.52
C LYS A 551 -2.57 -38.02 -8.26
N GLU A 552 -2.89 -39.21 -7.76
CA GLU A 552 -3.88 -40.14 -8.32
C GLU A 552 -5.02 -40.40 -7.31
N ARG A 553 -6.20 -40.74 -7.80
CA ARG A 553 -7.34 -41.23 -7.02
C ARG A 553 -6.96 -42.50 -6.23
N PRO A 554 -7.45 -42.66 -4.98
CA PRO A 554 -8.49 -41.87 -4.32
C PRO A 554 -7.96 -40.65 -3.52
N TRP A 555 -6.71 -40.21 -3.76
CA TRP A 555 -6.06 -39.19 -2.93
C TRP A 555 -6.30 -37.75 -3.39
N VAL A 556 -6.69 -37.58 -4.66
CA VAL A 556 -7.05 -36.29 -5.26
C VAL A 556 -8.58 -36.12 -5.23
N PRO A 557 -9.12 -34.94 -4.86
CA PRO A 557 -10.56 -34.65 -4.91
C PRO A 557 -11.18 -34.86 -6.30
N GLU A 558 -12.38 -35.44 -6.35
CA GLU A 558 -13.08 -35.82 -7.61
C GLU A 558 -13.34 -34.67 -8.60
N TYR A 559 -13.29 -33.41 -8.13
CA TYR A 559 -13.49 -32.22 -8.97
C TYR A 559 -12.21 -31.72 -9.66
N LEU A 560 -11.05 -32.32 -9.38
CA LEU A 560 -9.80 -32.08 -10.09
C LEU A 560 -9.63 -33.13 -11.20
N ASP A 561 -8.96 -32.69 -12.26
CA ASP A 561 -8.72 -33.49 -13.46
C ASP A 561 -7.29 -34.05 -13.40
N GLU A 562 -7.16 -35.38 -13.34
CA GLU A 562 -5.86 -36.06 -13.21
C GLU A 562 -4.97 -35.81 -14.45
N GLY A 563 -5.57 -35.71 -15.63
CA GLY A 563 -4.87 -35.33 -16.86
C GLY A 563 -4.40 -33.88 -16.85
N TRP A 564 -5.12 -32.96 -16.18
CA TRP A 564 -4.61 -31.60 -15.95
C TRP A 564 -3.45 -31.56 -14.96
N ILE A 565 -3.45 -32.44 -13.95
CA ILE A 565 -2.34 -32.58 -13.00
C ILE A 565 -1.11 -33.11 -13.73
N GLU A 566 -1.22 -34.19 -14.51
CA GLU A 566 -0.12 -34.76 -15.29
C GLU A 566 0.42 -33.74 -16.33
N GLN A 567 -0.47 -33.07 -17.07
CA GLN A 567 -0.07 -32.00 -17.99
C GLN A 567 0.66 -30.86 -17.27
N ALA A 568 0.22 -30.50 -16.06
CA ALA A 568 0.89 -29.48 -15.26
C ALA A 568 2.25 -29.94 -14.74
N GLU A 569 2.43 -31.22 -14.39
CA GLU A 569 3.74 -31.78 -14.04
C GLU A 569 4.73 -31.65 -15.20
N VAL A 570 4.35 -32.12 -16.40
CA VAL A 570 5.20 -31.99 -17.60
C VAL A 570 5.47 -30.51 -17.93
N ALA A 571 4.50 -29.61 -17.70
CA ALA A 571 4.68 -28.18 -17.96
C ALA A 571 5.65 -27.49 -16.98
N LEU A 572 5.89 -28.04 -15.79
CA LEU A 572 6.90 -27.52 -14.85
C LEU A 572 8.33 -27.73 -15.35
N ASP A 573 8.58 -28.77 -16.15
CA ASP A 573 9.87 -29.04 -16.81
C ASP A 573 10.20 -28.07 -17.95
N CYS A 574 9.27 -27.16 -18.29
CA CYS A 574 9.55 -26.09 -19.24
C CYS A 574 10.76 -25.25 -18.78
N PRO A 575 11.85 -25.12 -19.58
CA PRO A 575 13.11 -24.54 -19.10
C PRO A 575 13.01 -23.09 -18.59
N GLN A 576 12.00 -22.34 -19.05
CA GLN A 576 11.72 -20.99 -18.58
C GLN A 576 11.05 -21.00 -17.19
N THR A 577 10.13 -21.94 -16.96
CA THR A 577 9.44 -22.18 -15.68
C THR A 577 10.45 -22.66 -14.64
N GLU A 578 11.20 -23.70 -14.98
CA GLU A 578 12.19 -24.32 -14.10
C GLU A 578 13.25 -23.31 -13.63
N GLU A 579 13.83 -22.53 -14.55
CA GLU A 579 14.87 -21.56 -14.20
C GLU A 579 14.32 -20.32 -13.46
N MET A 580 13.06 -19.93 -13.70
CA MET A 580 12.36 -18.94 -12.88
C MET A 580 12.18 -19.45 -11.43
N LEU A 581 11.73 -20.69 -11.25
CA LEU A 581 11.56 -21.31 -9.93
C LEU A 581 12.92 -21.50 -9.21
N LYS A 582 13.96 -21.94 -9.92
CA LYS A 582 15.35 -22.02 -9.40
C LYS A 582 15.86 -20.66 -8.93
N SER A 583 15.55 -19.57 -9.63
CA SER A 583 15.95 -18.22 -9.20
C SER A 583 15.41 -17.87 -7.79
N ILE A 584 14.22 -18.38 -7.44
CA ILE A 584 13.50 -18.17 -6.17
C ILE A 584 13.85 -19.19 -5.09
N ARG A 585 14.14 -20.45 -5.45
CA ARG A 585 14.26 -21.58 -4.51
C ARG A 585 15.69 -22.03 -4.21
N ASP A 586 16.60 -22.02 -5.19
CA ASP A 586 17.98 -22.53 -5.01
C ASP A 586 18.73 -21.83 -3.87
N PRO A 587 19.74 -22.44 -3.24
CA PRO A 587 20.57 -21.76 -2.24
C PRO A 587 21.16 -20.43 -2.76
N MET A 588 21.02 -19.36 -1.99
CA MET A 588 21.46 -18.01 -2.37
C MET A 588 22.98 -17.86 -2.27
N THR A 589 23.68 -18.38 -3.29
CA THR A 589 25.13 -18.27 -3.47
C THR A 589 25.49 -16.96 -4.21
N ARG A 590 26.78 -16.56 -4.18
CA ARG A 590 27.25 -15.40 -4.96
C ARG A 590 26.97 -15.54 -6.47
N PRO A 591 27.20 -16.69 -7.13
CA PRO A 591 26.78 -16.89 -8.53
C PRO A 591 25.27 -16.76 -8.73
N ARG A 592 24.43 -17.33 -7.86
CA ARG A 592 22.97 -17.21 -7.97
C ARG A 592 22.50 -15.76 -7.82
N PHE A 593 23.07 -14.99 -6.89
CA PHE A 593 22.78 -13.55 -6.74
C PHE A 593 23.13 -12.75 -8.01
N ILE A 594 24.30 -12.99 -8.60
CA ILE A 594 24.75 -12.28 -9.82
C ILE A 594 23.93 -12.71 -11.04
N GLY A 595 23.59 -14.01 -11.16
CA GLY A 595 22.72 -14.53 -12.20
C GLY A 595 21.31 -13.91 -12.14
N ASN A 596 20.71 -13.89 -10.95
CA ASN A 596 19.44 -13.24 -10.68
C ASN A 596 19.49 -11.73 -11.01
N LEU A 597 20.54 -11.03 -10.57
CA LEU A 597 20.73 -9.59 -10.84
C LEU A 597 20.76 -9.29 -12.34
N ASN A 598 21.47 -10.10 -13.13
CA ASN A 598 21.59 -9.91 -14.57
C ASN A 598 20.30 -10.30 -15.34
N ARG A 599 19.53 -11.27 -14.82
CA ARG A 599 18.33 -11.82 -15.48
C ARG A 599 17.02 -11.31 -14.89
N ALA A 600 17.04 -10.39 -13.93
CA ALA A 600 15.84 -9.87 -13.29
C ALA A 600 14.80 -9.29 -14.28
N TRP A 601 15.24 -8.73 -15.41
CA TRP A 601 14.35 -8.29 -16.50
C TRP A 601 13.65 -9.45 -17.23
N GLU A 602 14.37 -10.55 -17.46
CA GLU A 602 13.84 -11.77 -18.07
C GLU A 602 12.79 -12.41 -17.15
N PHE A 603 13.13 -12.65 -15.89
CA PHE A 603 12.21 -13.21 -14.90
C PHE A 603 11.00 -12.30 -14.64
N THR A 604 11.15 -10.97 -14.60
CA THR A 604 10.00 -10.05 -14.49
C THR A 604 9.05 -10.14 -15.70
N ARG A 605 9.58 -10.46 -16.89
CA ARG A 605 8.81 -10.60 -18.13
C ARG A 605 8.30 -12.01 -18.40
N TYR A 606 8.80 -13.02 -17.69
CA TYR A 606 8.30 -14.38 -17.75
C TYR A 606 6.78 -14.43 -17.56
N ARG A 607 6.10 -15.31 -18.30
CA ARG A 607 4.66 -15.55 -18.24
C ARG A 607 4.41 -17.05 -18.42
N ILE A 608 3.30 -17.52 -17.86
CA ILE A 608 2.82 -18.90 -17.90
C ILE A 608 1.33 -18.86 -18.25
N ASP A 609 0.85 -19.77 -19.11
CA ASP A 609 -0.58 -20.00 -19.22
C ASP A 609 -1.06 -20.82 -18.01
N ARG A 610 -2.23 -20.49 -17.51
CA ARG A 610 -2.85 -21.21 -16.39
C ARG A 610 -3.46 -22.54 -16.85
N VAL A 611 -3.75 -22.72 -18.14
CA VAL A 611 -4.25 -23.98 -18.71
C VAL A 611 -3.05 -24.85 -19.08
N PRO A 612 -2.86 -26.03 -18.46
CA PRO A 612 -1.68 -26.88 -18.69
C PRO A 612 -1.42 -27.21 -20.16
N GLU A 613 -2.45 -27.58 -20.92
CA GLU A 613 -2.34 -27.86 -22.36
C GLU A 613 -1.73 -26.68 -23.16
N TYR A 614 -2.15 -25.45 -22.87
CA TYR A 614 -1.65 -24.26 -23.56
C TYR A 614 -0.22 -23.92 -23.13
N GLU A 615 0.15 -24.22 -21.90
CA GLU A 615 1.52 -24.07 -21.40
C GLU A 615 2.48 -25.09 -22.05
N LEU A 616 2.07 -26.34 -22.18
CA LEU A 616 2.83 -27.38 -22.89
C LEU A 616 3.08 -26.96 -24.36
N ARG A 617 2.04 -26.48 -25.04
CA ARG A 617 2.14 -25.92 -26.40
C ARG A 617 3.06 -24.68 -26.45
N ARG A 618 3.03 -23.79 -25.45
CA ARG A 618 3.92 -22.62 -25.32
C ARG A 618 5.38 -23.02 -25.18
N CYS A 619 5.64 -24.11 -24.45
CA CYS A 619 6.97 -24.62 -24.14
C CYS A 619 7.50 -25.62 -25.19
N GLY A 620 6.68 -26.06 -26.14
CA GLY A 620 7.05 -27.06 -27.15
C GLY A 620 7.20 -28.48 -26.58
N LEU A 621 6.52 -28.77 -25.47
CA LEU A 621 6.53 -30.07 -24.81
C LEU A 621 5.41 -30.96 -25.37
N ALA A 622 5.58 -32.27 -25.25
CA ALA A 622 4.53 -33.22 -25.59
C ALA A 622 3.35 -33.08 -24.62
N VAL A 623 2.13 -33.21 -25.14
CA VAL A 623 0.92 -33.33 -24.32
C VAL A 623 0.73 -34.82 -24.02
N PRO A 624 0.62 -35.23 -22.75
CA PRO A 624 0.22 -36.59 -22.39
C PRO A 624 -1.08 -37.02 -23.07
N GLU A 625 -1.21 -38.32 -23.34
CA GLU A 625 -2.48 -38.87 -23.85
C GLU A 625 -3.50 -38.87 -22.71
N PRO A 626 -4.71 -38.30 -22.89
CA PRO A 626 -5.69 -38.24 -21.81
C PRO A 626 -6.24 -39.64 -21.49
N ASP A 627 -6.26 -40.01 -20.20
CA ASP A 627 -6.82 -41.28 -19.71
C ASP A 627 -8.32 -41.42 -20.00
N GLU A 628 -9.06 -40.30 -20.06
CA GLU A 628 -10.46 -40.27 -20.47
C GLU A 628 -10.63 -39.82 -21.93
N PRO A 629 -11.56 -40.43 -22.70
CA PRO A 629 -11.85 -39.99 -24.06
C PRO A 629 -12.38 -38.55 -24.08
N PRO A 630 -12.08 -37.74 -25.12
CA PRO A 630 -12.46 -36.33 -25.15
C PRO A 630 -13.96 -36.14 -24.93
N TYR A 631 -14.31 -35.25 -23.98
CA TYR A 631 -15.71 -34.94 -23.68
C TYR A 631 -16.45 -34.43 -24.93
N THR A 632 -17.29 -35.29 -25.51
CA THR A 632 -18.03 -35.00 -26.75
C THR A 632 -19.25 -34.09 -26.55
N GLY A 633 -19.39 -33.47 -25.38
CA GLY A 633 -20.61 -32.80 -24.94
C GLY A 633 -21.63 -33.76 -24.33
N LEU A 634 -22.63 -33.20 -23.64
CA LEU A 634 -23.91 -33.88 -23.48
C LEU A 634 -24.51 -34.10 -24.89
N PRO A 635 -25.17 -35.25 -25.15
CA PRO A 635 -25.95 -35.39 -26.37
C PRO A 635 -26.98 -34.26 -26.46
N ALA A 636 -27.25 -33.76 -27.67
CA ALA A 636 -28.12 -32.60 -27.89
C ALA A 636 -29.58 -32.78 -27.43
N THR A 637 -29.94 -33.97 -26.95
CA THR A 637 -31.23 -34.32 -26.33
C THR A 637 -31.32 -33.97 -24.84
N GLY A 638 -30.20 -33.66 -24.17
CA GLY A 638 -30.17 -33.53 -22.70
C GLY A 638 -30.27 -34.88 -21.97
N PRO A 639 -30.35 -34.86 -20.62
CA PRO A 639 -30.65 -36.03 -19.79
C PRO A 639 -32.13 -36.46 -19.88
#